data_AF-A0AAD7J1U0-F1
#
_entry.id   AF-A0AAD7J1U0-F1
#
_cell.length_a   1.000
_cell.length_b   1.000
_cell.length_c   1.000
_cell.angle_alpha   90.00
_cell.angle_beta   90.00
_cell.angle_gamma   90.00
#
_symmetry.space_group_name_H-M   'P 1'
#
loop_
_entity.id
_entity.type
_entity.pdbx_description
1 polymer ?
#
loop_
_entity_poly.entity_id
_entity_poly.type
_entity_poly.pdbx_seq_one_letter_code
_entity_poly.pdbx_strand_id
1 'polypeptide(L)'
;MTFRKSLALFFSHMIAVSARRMVVHESLAAAPGSFVSQGPAPATDMLTLRLALAPNNIAGLQAKMMSISTPGSSEHRQWLSADEVKSFVKPSSATTFAVMKFASTHGLNATVISPHEDWVSITLSVAQANDLFAAQYQVYSHPSMSNTITRTLSVSLPPELVGHIQVIHPTTAFLKPGSRTGSTTGHVQHNKRATPPSCDTSLASGVMTPACLQSIYGIPATPATQSNNALLVTAYVNQSAQKADLEQFLELLRPDVDPSESFTLLSLDGGNDPQNPSDTKDDEANLDIQYTAGIATGVPLKFLSVGGDFATGLLDTTTFIHGLEDPPTVVSTSYSLSEESFGFTLASKICDTYMSLGARGISLLFSSGDGGVRGGHDDISECKNNTFVATFPNSCPWVTSVGATIGFGPETAVNFTGGGFSNYFPIPSYQSDAVAGFLETLPTDFQGTFNSNGRGYPDVSLQGVNFQIVLGGEVTGVGGTSASTPTFASIISLINDQLIAAGKPVLGFLNPFLYYYASTALTDITAGHNSGVCPVSTVAFNAGVGWDPLTGSGTPIFDQLLAAAMGVAAPGSYNDTNTVHTSGAVVDTVSALSDDSATGTDGSDGSVRKYGPIIIGLLSGNLVLLLILVILGVGQYIRRGGTARQSSKYAPVKLREEDSMSKMAPYDVE
;
A
#
# COMPACT_ATOMS: atom_id res chain seq x y z
N MET A 1 36.32 49.01 -67.05
CA MET A 1 35.14 48.17 -66.76
C MET A 1 35.63 46.83 -66.20
N THR A 2 35.72 46.70 -64.88
CA THR A 2 34.72 46.14 -63.93
C THR A 2 34.77 44.61 -63.79
N PHE A 3 35.43 44.19 -62.70
CA PHE A 3 35.40 42.85 -62.09
C PHE A 3 33.97 42.31 -61.85
N ARG A 4 33.80 40.98 -61.98
CA ARG A 4 32.89 40.10 -61.20
C ARG A 4 33.30 38.64 -61.47
N LYS A 5 34.09 38.01 -60.60
CA LYS A 5 33.74 37.34 -59.33
C LYS A 5 32.86 36.10 -59.49
N SER A 6 33.48 34.95 -59.18
CA SER A 6 32.88 33.63 -59.04
C SER A 6 31.80 33.57 -57.96
N LEU A 7 30.84 32.66 -58.12
CA LEU A 7 29.88 32.29 -57.07
C LEU A 7 29.90 30.77 -56.90
N ALA A 8 30.42 30.30 -55.76
CA ALA A 8 30.38 28.89 -55.38
C ALA A 8 29.06 28.60 -54.64
N LEU A 9 28.39 27.49 -54.96
CA LEU A 9 27.23 27.04 -54.19
C LEU A 9 27.68 26.44 -52.85
N PHE A 10 27.27 27.06 -51.75
CA PHE A 10 27.17 26.40 -50.45
C PHE A 10 25.77 25.79 -50.32
N PHE A 11 25.66 24.47 -50.44
CA PHE A 11 24.45 23.74 -50.03
C PHE A 11 24.43 23.64 -48.50
N SER A 12 23.71 24.55 -47.84
CA SER A 12 23.42 24.43 -46.42
C SER A 12 22.42 23.30 -46.20
N HIS A 13 22.86 22.18 -45.63
CA HIS A 13 21.96 21.17 -45.09
C HIS A 13 21.31 21.73 -43.82
N MET A 14 20.18 22.42 -43.97
CA MET A 14 19.23 22.55 -42.88
C MET A 14 18.64 21.16 -42.59
N ILE A 15 19.26 20.44 -41.67
CA ILE A 15 18.59 19.35 -40.96
C ILE A 15 17.43 20.01 -40.23
N ALA A 16 16.22 19.86 -40.78
CA ALA A 16 15.01 20.19 -40.06
C ALA A 16 14.93 19.25 -38.86
N VAL A 17 15.30 19.76 -37.68
CA VAL A 17 15.05 19.08 -36.41
C VAL A 17 13.53 18.99 -36.29
N SER A 18 12.98 17.85 -36.69
CA SER A 18 11.60 17.51 -36.42
C SER A 18 11.48 17.47 -34.90
N ALA A 19 10.77 18.45 -34.33
CA ALA A 19 10.50 18.46 -32.90
C ALA A 19 9.80 17.14 -32.57
N ARG A 20 10.48 16.26 -31.82
CA ARG A 20 9.95 14.95 -31.45
C ARG A 20 8.61 15.17 -30.77
N ARG A 21 7.59 14.43 -31.20
CA ARG A 21 6.22 14.60 -30.72
C ARG A 21 6.07 13.88 -29.38
N MET A 22 6.68 14.45 -28.35
CA MET A 22 6.69 13.88 -26.99
C MET A 22 5.28 13.84 -26.41
N VAL A 23 4.98 12.80 -25.64
CA VAL A 23 3.72 12.58 -24.93
C VAL A 23 3.99 12.63 -23.43
N VAL A 24 3.36 13.55 -22.71
CA VAL A 24 3.50 13.65 -21.24
C VAL A 24 3.10 12.33 -20.61
N HIS A 25 3.97 11.78 -19.78
CA HIS A 25 3.81 10.48 -19.11
C HIS A 25 3.42 10.69 -17.65
N GLU A 26 4.20 11.48 -16.91
CA GLU A 26 3.93 11.84 -15.52
C GLU A 26 4.17 13.36 -15.35
N SER A 27 3.34 14.04 -14.56
CA SER A 27 3.52 15.47 -14.26
C SER A 27 2.90 15.89 -12.93
N LEU A 28 3.59 16.77 -12.20
CA LEU A 28 3.12 17.49 -11.03
C LEU A 28 3.02 18.99 -11.34
N ALA A 29 2.03 19.68 -10.76
CA ALA A 29 1.88 21.13 -10.91
C ALA A 29 2.95 21.94 -10.15
N ALA A 30 3.44 21.39 -9.04
CA ALA A 30 4.51 21.95 -8.21
C ALA A 30 5.20 20.81 -7.44
N ALA A 31 6.34 21.09 -6.81
CA ALA A 31 6.92 20.15 -5.84
C ALA A 31 6.00 20.03 -4.60
N PRO A 32 5.79 18.83 -4.04
CA PRO A 32 4.92 18.63 -2.89
C PRO A 32 5.62 19.02 -1.58
N GLY A 33 4.83 19.18 -0.51
CA GLY A 33 5.32 19.50 0.84
C GLY A 33 6.24 20.73 0.88
N SER A 34 7.29 20.63 1.70
CA SER A 34 8.29 21.70 1.89
C SER A 34 9.52 21.56 0.97
N PHE A 35 9.39 20.89 -0.19
CA PHE A 35 10.51 20.74 -1.14
C PHE A 35 10.75 22.03 -1.94
N VAL A 36 11.97 22.57 -1.88
CA VAL A 36 12.35 23.84 -2.53
C VAL A 36 13.43 23.60 -3.57
N SER A 37 13.17 24.01 -4.82
CA SER A 37 14.16 23.95 -5.90
C SER A 37 15.33 24.90 -5.61
N GLN A 38 16.54 24.37 -5.76
CA GLN A 38 17.81 25.08 -5.71
C GLN A 38 18.33 25.45 -7.11
N GLY A 39 17.55 25.14 -8.16
CA GLY A 39 17.87 25.39 -9.56
C GLY A 39 18.08 24.11 -10.39
N PRO A 40 18.45 24.27 -11.68
CA PRO A 40 18.70 23.14 -12.59
C PRO A 40 19.80 22.21 -12.08
N ALA A 41 19.61 20.90 -12.23
CA ALA A 41 20.66 19.94 -11.96
C ALA A 41 21.81 20.10 -12.97
N PRO A 42 23.08 19.94 -12.56
CA PRO A 42 24.22 20.08 -13.47
C PRO A 42 24.09 19.11 -14.65
N ALA A 43 24.22 19.65 -15.87
CA ALA A 43 23.96 18.93 -17.12
C ALA A 43 24.83 17.66 -17.32
N THR A 44 25.98 17.60 -16.64
CA THR A 44 26.95 16.50 -16.66
C THR A 44 26.73 15.44 -15.59
N ASP A 45 25.88 15.69 -14.59
CA ASP A 45 25.65 14.73 -13.52
C ASP A 45 24.95 13.49 -14.08
N MET A 46 25.37 12.31 -13.62
CA MET A 46 24.84 11.04 -14.08
C MET A 46 23.62 10.64 -13.26
N LEU A 47 22.52 10.36 -13.94
CA LEU A 47 21.32 9.75 -13.39
C LEU A 47 21.32 8.26 -13.74
N THR A 48 20.90 7.43 -12.79
CA THR A 48 20.48 6.04 -13.08
C THR A 48 18.96 6.02 -13.00
N LEU A 49 18.31 5.85 -14.16
CA LEU A 49 16.86 5.74 -14.26
C LEU A 49 16.47 4.27 -14.42
N ARG A 50 15.42 3.88 -13.72
CA ARG A 50 14.78 2.57 -13.78
C ARG A 50 13.47 2.71 -14.55
N LEU A 51 13.34 1.93 -15.61
CA LEU A 51 12.19 1.91 -16.51
C LEU A 51 11.35 0.67 -16.14
N ALA A 52 10.17 0.87 -15.56
CA ALA A 52 9.21 -0.20 -15.42
C ALA A 52 8.59 -0.48 -16.79
N LEU A 53 8.75 -1.70 -17.27
CA LEU A 53 8.19 -2.15 -18.53
C LEU A 53 6.73 -2.54 -18.34
N ALA A 54 5.89 -2.27 -19.35
CA ALA A 54 4.49 -2.63 -19.33
C ALA A 54 4.33 -4.17 -19.25
N PRO A 55 3.62 -4.70 -18.23
CA PRO A 55 3.41 -6.13 -18.06
C PRO A 55 2.47 -6.70 -19.14
N ASN A 56 2.62 -7.99 -19.46
CA ASN A 56 1.85 -8.62 -20.54
C ASN A 56 0.39 -8.92 -20.16
N ASN A 57 0.12 -9.33 -18.91
CA ASN A 57 -1.22 -9.73 -18.46
C ASN A 57 -1.46 -9.46 -16.95
N ILE A 58 -1.33 -8.21 -16.51
CA ILE A 58 -1.53 -7.84 -15.09
C ILE A 58 -2.97 -8.10 -14.59
N ALA A 59 -3.97 -7.90 -15.45
CA ALA A 59 -5.37 -8.19 -15.13
C ALA A 59 -5.62 -9.70 -14.94
N GLY A 60 -4.91 -10.56 -15.69
CA GLY A 60 -4.92 -12.01 -15.49
C GLY A 60 -4.29 -12.42 -14.17
N LEU A 61 -3.18 -11.77 -13.76
CA LEU A 61 -2.60 -12.00 -12.45
C LEU A 61 -3.57 -11.58 -11.34
N GLN A 62 -4.23 -10.42 -11.46
CA GLN A 62 -5.25 -9.97 -10.50
C GLN A 62 -6.43 -10.96 -10.37
N ALA A 63 -6.95 -11.47 -11.50
CA ALA A 63 -8.02 -12.45 -11.48
C ALA A 63 -7.58 -13.77 -10.82
N LYS A 64 -6.38 -14.27 -11.17
CA LYS A 64 -5.80 -15.47 -10.57
C LYS A 64 -5.52 -15.27 -9.07
N MET A 65 -5.03 -14.11 -8.68
CA MET A 65 -4.75 -13.72 -7.31
C MET A 65 -5.99 -13.79 -6.43
N MET A 66 -7.11 -13.22 -6.88
CA MET A 66 -8.39 -13.34 -6.17
C MET A 66 -8.84 -14.81 -6.09
N SER A 67 -8.76 -15.56 -7.20
CA SER A 67 -9.16 -16.98 -7.21
C SER A 67 -8.37 -17.86 -6.24
N ILE A 68 -7.05 -17.65 -6.08
CA ILE A 68 -6.22 -18.45 -5.18
C ILE A 68 -6.27 -17.97 -3.72
N SER A 69 -6.61 -16.70 -3.46
CA SER A 69 -6.70 -16.16 -2.09
C SER A 69 -8.10 -16.29 -1.46
N THR A 70 -9.19 -16.20 -2.22
CA THR A 70 -10.56 -16.30 -1.70
C THR A 70 -10.89 -17.72 -1.23
N PRO A 71 -11.18 -17.95 0.07
CA PRO A 71 -11.55 -19.27 0.54
C PRO A 71 -12.93 -19.69 0.01
N GLY A 72 -13.11 -20.99 -0.24
CA GLY A 72 -14.25 -21.54 -0.98
C GLY A 72 -14.07 -21.58 -2.50
N SER A 73 -13.06 -20.89 -3.05
CA SER A 73 -12.61 -21.12 -4.43
C SER A 73 -12.02 -22.53 -4.58
N SER A 74 -12.24 -23.18 -5.72
CA SER A 74 -11.60 -24.44 -6.08
C SER A 74 -10.07 -24.33 -6.24
N GLU A 75 -9.57 -23.11 -6.44
CA GLU A 75 -8.14 -22.82 -6.56
C GLU A 75 -7.52 -22.28 -5.25
N HIS A 76 -8.30 -22.21 -4.15
CA HIS A 76 -7.84 -21.61 -2.90
C HIS A 76 -6.55 -22.25 -2.37
N ARG A 77 -5.56 -21.40 -2.07
CA ARG A 77 -4.18 -21.73 -1.67
C ARG A 77 -3.37 -22.57 -2.67
N GLN A 78 -3.78 -22.60 -3.94
CA GLN A 78 -2.93 -23.09 -5.05
C GLN A 78 -2.00 -21.96 -5.50
N TRP A 79 -1.04 -21.64 -4.64
CA TRP A 79 -0.06 -20.57 -4.85
C TRP A 79 0.81 -20.84 -6.09
N LEU A 80 1.14 -19.76 -6.80
CA LEU A 80 1.91 -19.81 -8.03
C LEU A 80 3.41 -19.97 -7.77
N SER A 81 4.08 -20.74 -8.60
CA SER A 81 5.54 -20.71 -8.73
C SER A 81 6.04 -19.36 -9.28
N ALA A 82 7.35 -19.10 -9.13
CA ALA A 82 7.96 -17.89 -9.68
C ALA A 82 7.79 -17.78 -11.21
N ASP A 83 7.90 -18.90 -11.94
CA ASP A 83 7.72 -18.93 -13.40
C ASP A 83 6.27 -18.72 -13.83
N GLU A 84 5.30 -19.22 -13.07
CA GLU A 84 3.88 -18.95 -13.33
C GLU A 84 3.55 -17.47 -13.13
N VAL A 85 3.99 -16.84 -12.03
CA VAL A 85 3.85 -15.38 -11.84
C VAL A 85 4.53 -14.62 -12.98
N LYS A 86 5.78 -14.99 -13.31
CA LYS A 86 6.54 -14.39 -14.40
C LYS A 86 5.82 -14.47 -15.75
N SER A 87 5.04 -15.52 -16.01
CA SER A 87 4.25 -15.66 -17.24
C SER A 87 3.18 -14.55 -17.42
N PHE A 88 2.67 -13.97 -16.33
CA PHE A 88 1.74 -12.84 -16.38
C PHE A 88 2.46 -11.50 -16.50
N VAL A 89 3.52 -11.29 -15.72
CA VAL A 89 4.13 -9.95 -15.56
C VAL A 89 5.31 -9.68 -16.50
N LYS A 90 5.97 -10.71 -17.04
CA LYS A 90 7.06 -10.54 -18.00
C LYS A 90 6.58 -9.72 -19.21
N PRO A 91 7.29 -8.66 -19.61
CA PRO A 91 6.88 -7.84 -20.75
C PRO A 91 6.87 -8.62 -22.05
N SER A 92 6.06 -8.16 -23.01
CA SER A 92 6.09 -8.71 -24.36
C SER A 92 7.47 -8.50 -25.01
N SER A 93 7.85 -9.40 -25.92
CA SER A 93 9.10 -9.26 -26.70
C SER A 93 9.14 -7.96 -27.52
N ALA A 94 7.99 -7.44 -27.93
CA ALA A 94 7.87 -6.13 -28.56
C ALA A 94 8.21 -4.97 -27.60
N THR A 95 7.72 -5.03 -26.35
CA THR A 95 8.05 -4.06 -25.29
C THR A 95 9.54 -4.05 -24.97
N THR A 96 10.14 -5.22 -24.71
CA THR A 96 11.59 -5.32 -24.44
C THR A 96 12.40 -4.85 -25.65
N PHE A 97 12.02 -5.23 -26.87
CA PHE A 97 12.70 -4.79 -28.09
C PHE A 97 12.63 -3.27 -28.27
N ALA A 98 11.47 -2.63 -28.04
CA ALA A 98 11.30 -1.19 -28.17
C ALA A 98 12.24 -0.42 -27.23
N VAL A 99 12.29 -0.79 -25.95
CA VAL A 99 13.14 -0.12 -24.95
C VAL A 99 14.63 -0.37 -25.20
N MET A 100 15.04 -1.62 -25.48
CA MET A 100 16.45 -1.94 -25.76
C MET A 100 16.94 -1.30 -27.06
N LYS A 101 16.09 -1.21 -28.09
CA LYS A 101 16.38 -0.48 -29.33
C LYS A 101 16.47 1.03 -29.09
N PHE A 102 15.59 1.60 -28.28
CA PHE A 102 15.64 3.01 -27.92
C PHE A 102 16.94 3.36 -27.19
N ALA A 103 17.32 2.57 -26.18
CA ALA A 103 18.55 2.77 -25.42
C ALA A 103 19.80 2.71 -26.32
N SER A 104 19.94 1.63 -27.10
CA SER A 104 21.08 1.43 -28.01
C SER A 104 21.17 2.51 -29.10
N THR A 105 20.02 2.98 -29.64
CA THR A 105 19.98 4.09 -30.62
C THR A 105 20.51 5.41 -30.05
N HIS A 106 20.39 5.63 -28.74
CA HIS A 106 20.88 6.82 -28.05
C HIS A 106 22.20 6.58 -27.30
N GLY A 107 22.89 5.47 -27.56
CA GLY A 107 24.18 5.14 -26.96
C GLY A 107 24.12 4.81 -25.46
N LEU A 108 22.93 4.47 -24.94
CA LEU A 108 22.74 4.12 -23.54
C LEU A 108 22.95 2.61 -23.32
N ASN A 109 23.64 2.26 -22.24
CA ASN A 109 23.68 0.89 -21.77
C ASN A 109 22.41 0.57 -20.97
N ALA A 110 21.57 -0.32 -21.48
CA ALA A 110 20.37 -0.79 -20.81
C ALA A 110 20.59 -2.19 -20.21
N THR A 111 20.28 -2.34 -18.93
CA THR A 111 20.47 -3.60 -18.18
C THR A 111 19.15 -4.03 -17.56
N VAL A 112 18.74 -5.29 -17.76
CA VAL A 112 17.59 -5.86 -17.04
C VAL A 112 17.99 -6.11 -15.59
N ILE A 113 17.19 -5.61 -14.63
CA ILE A 113 17.52 -5.63 -13.19
C ILE A 113 16.55 -6.44 -12.32
N SER A 114 15.49 -7.04 -12.89
CA SER A 114 14.53 -7.86 -12.13
C SER A 114 14.43 -9.30 -12.63
N PRO A 115 14.15 -10.30 -11.76
CA PRO A 115 13.92 -11.70 -12.16
C PRO A 115 12.78 -11.87 -13.17
N HIS A 116 11.76 -11.00 -13.12
CA HIS A 116 10.63 -10.99 -14.04
C HIS A 116 10.94 -10.37 -15.42
N GLU A 117 12.12 -9.77 -15.61
CA GLU A 117 12.53 -9.03 -16.80
C GLU A 117 11.67 -7.78 -17.11
N ASP A 118 10.99 -7.26 -16.08
CA ASP A 118 10.05 -6.14 -16.15
C ASP A 118 10.63 -4.79 -15.69
N TRP A 119 11.89 -4.75 -15.26
CA TRP A 119 12.63 -3.54 -14.94
C TRP A 119 13.94 -3.45 -15.72
N VAL A 120 14.17 -2.28 -16.33
CA VAL A 120 15.41 -1.98 -17.08
C VAL A 120 16.06 -0.73 -16.49
N SER A 121 17.32 -0.83 -16.09
CA SER A 121 18.15 0.30 -15.69
C SER A 121 18.88 0.91 -16.90
N ILE A 122 18.89 2.24 -16.98
CA ILE A 122 19.74 3.02 -17.88
C ILE A 122 20.50 4.10 -17.10
N THR A 123 21.77 4.33 -17.46
CA THR A 123 22.57 5.41 -16.89
C THR A 123 22.90 6.43 -17.97
N LEU A 124 22.60 7.70 -17.71
CA LEU A 124 22.68 8.82 -18.67
C LEU A 124 22.89 10.15 -17.93
N SER A 125 23.41 11.17 -18.61
CA SER A 125 23.55 12.49 -17.98
C SER A 125 22.21 13.22 -17.82
N VAL A 126 22.12 14.17 -16.90
CA VAL A 126 20.97 15.09 -16.77
C VAL A 126 20.61 15.75 -18.11
N ALA A 127 21.61 16.14 -18.92
CA ALA A 127 21.37 16.68 -20.26
C ALA A 127 20.65 15.68 -21.18
N GLN A 128 21.11 14.42 -21.19
CA GLN A 128 20.46 13.36 -21.97
C GLN A 128 19.06 13.05 -21.44
N ALA A 129 18.85 13.01 -20.12
CA ALA A 129 17.54 12.74 -19.53
C ALA A 129 16.52 13.84 -19.89
N ASN A 130 16.94 15.11 -19.82
CA ASN A 130 16.12 16.25 -20.22
C ASN A 130 15.76 16.22 -21.72
N ASP A 131 16.71 15.89 -22.61
CA ASP A 131 16.48 15.80 -24.06
C ASP A 131 15.60 14.60 -24.46
N LEU A 132 15.97 13.40 -23.97
CA LEU A 132 15.33 12.14 -24.36
C LEU A 132 13.90 11.98 -23.85
N PHE A 133 13.59 12.58 -22.70
CA PHE A 133 12.28 12.48 -22.05
C PHE A 133 11.55 13.82 -21.91
N ALA A 134 12.02 14.89 -22.58
CA ALA A 134 11.50 16.26 -22.45
C ALA A 134 11.27 16.69 -20.98
N ALA A 135 12.21 16.31 -20.13
CA ALA A 135 12.19 16.55 -18.69
C ALA A 135 12.95 17.83 -18.32
N GLN A 136 12.79 18.26 -17.06
CA GLN A 136 13.55 19.36 -16.48
C GLN A 136 14.01 18.99 -15.07
N TYR A 137 15.11 18.25 -14.97
CA TYR A 137 15.70 17.87 -13.69
C TYR A 137 16.30 19.07 -12.95
N GLN A 138 15.92 19.19 -11.68
CA GLN A 138 16.33 20.23 -10.75
C GLN A 138 16.83 19.58 -9.44
N VAL A 139 17.68 20.31 -8.72
CA VAL A 139 18.11 19.93 -7.37
C VAL A 139 17.11 20.50 -6.38
N TYR A 140 16.61 19.69 -5.46
CA TYR A 140 15.68 20.08 -4.41
C TYR A 140 16.28 19.84 -3.04
N SER A 141 16.04 20.79 -2.12
CA SER A 141 16.25 20.61 -0.68
C SER A 141 14.89 20.51 0.04
N HIS A 142 14.93 20.08 1.30
CA HIS A 142 13.78 20.01 2.18
C HIS A 142 14.29 20.23 3.62
N PRO A 143 13.56 20.94 4.51
CA PRO A 143 14.08 21.31 5.83
C PRO A 143 14.50 20.12 6.72
N SER A 144 13.87 18.96 6.56
CA SER A 144 14.21 17.73 7.30
C SER A 144 15.34 16.89 6.66
N MET A 145 15.93 17.33 5.55
CA MET A 145 16.99 16.57 4.85
C MET A 145 18.36 17.22 5.02
N SER A 146 19.37 16.41 5.32
CA SER A 146 20.78 16.82 5.30
C SER A 146 21.35 16.91 3.88
N ASN A 147 20.81 16.14 2.94
CA ASN A 147 21.23 16.05 1.54
C ASN A 147 20.14 16.57 0.60
N THR A 148 20.50 16.93 -0.64
CA THR A 148 19.54 17.29 -1.69
C THR A 148 19.15 16.07 -2.53
N ILE A 149 18.04 16.17 -3.27
CA ILE A 149 17.60 15.17 -4.26
C ILE A 149 17.49 15.78 -5.66
N THR A 150 17.78 14.98 -6.69
CA THR A 150 17.57 15.37 -8.10
C THR A 150 16.26 14.78 -8.59
N ARG A 151 15.32 15.64 -9.01
CA ARG A 151 13.95 15.26 -9.43
C ARG A 151 13.44 16.16 -10.55
N THR A 152 12.34 15.79 -11.19
CA THR A 152 11.65 16.63 -12.18
C THR A 152 10.15 16.67 -11.93
N LEU A 153 9.51 17.78 -12.28
CA LEU A 153 8.05 17.93 -12.17
C LEU A 153 7.30 17.36 -13.38
N SER A 154 7.98 17.02 -14.48
CA SER A 154 7.33 16.39 -15.62
C SER A 154 8.32 15.55 -16.42
N VAL A 155 7.85 14.41 -16.92
CA VAL A 155 8.58 13.51 -17.81
C VAL A 155 7.64 13.06 -18.92
N SER A 156 8.17 12.95 -20.14
CA SER A 156 7.43 12.57 -21.34
C SER A 156 8.09 11.39 -22.04
N LEU A 157 7.29 10.57 -22.70
CA LEU A 157 7.78 9.50 -23.57
C LEU A 157 7.82 9.96 -25.03
N PRO A 158 8.82 9.54 -25.81
CA PRO A 158 8.75 9.59 -27.27
C PRO A 158 7.70 8.56 -27.76
N PRO A 159 7.04 8.78 -28.91
CA PRO A 159 5.91 7.95 -29.36
C PRO A 159 6.19 6.45 -29.41
N GLU A 160 7.43 6.06 -29.74
CA GLU A 160 7.87 4.66 -29.83
C GLU A 160 8.01 3.95 -28.47
N LEU A 161 7.84 4.64 -27.33
CA LEU A 161 7.83 4.05 -25.99
C LEU A 161 6.47 4.12 -25.28
N VAL A 162 5.50 4.83 -25.85
CA VAL A 162 4.14 4.94 -25.28
C VAL A 162 3.48 3.56 -25.29
N GLY A 163 3.01 3.11 -24.11
CA GLY A 163 2.46 1.77 -23.91
C GLY A 163 3.51 0.67 -23.69
N HIS A 164 4.81 1.00 -23.74
CA HIS A 164 5.90 0.07 -23.42
C HIS A 164 6.54 0.36 -22.04
N ILE A 165 6.46 1.59 -21.56
CA ILE A 165 6.93 2.00 -20.23
C ILE A 165 5.74 2.39 -19.34
N GLN A 166 5.70 1.84 -18.13
CA GLN A 166 4.70 2.14 -17.09
C GLN A 166 5.20 3.25 -16.14
N VAL A 167 6.49 3.25 -15.78
CA VAL A 167 7.10 4.20 -14.83
C VAL A 167 8.53 4.54 -15.27
N ILE A 168 8.95 5.79 -15.09
CA ILE A 168 10.36 6.19 -15.11
C ILE A 168 10.73 6.68 -13.72
N HIS A 169 11.61 5.97 -13.01
CA HIS A 169 11.99 6.29 -11.63
C HIS A 169 13.51 6.52 -11.50
N PRO A 170 14.00 7.55 -10.76
CA PRO A 170 13.24 8.62 -10.13
C PRO A 170 12.91 9.79 -11.07
N THR A 171 11.67 10.26 -11.04
CA THR A 171 11.20 11.46 -11.76
C THR A 171 10.40 12.38 -10.84
N THR A 172 9.11 12.12 -10.68
CA THR A 172 8.09 12.91 -9.96
C THR A 172 7.82 12.39 -8.53
N ALA A 173 8.51 11.34 -8.08
CA ALA A 173 8.39 10.82 -6.73
C ALA A 173 9.26 11.63 -5.74
N PHE A 174 8.64 12.46 -4.92
CA PHE A 174 9.29 13.34 -3.93
C PHE A 174 9.06 12.79 -2.52
N LEU A 175 9.95 11.90 -2.07
CA LEU A 175 9.87 11.29 -0.73
C LEU A 175 10.84 11.96 0.23
N LYS A 176 10.40 12.16 1.48
CA LYS A 176 11.25 12.58 2.61
C LYS A 176 12.12 11.37 3.04
N PRO A 177 13.46 11.39 2.89
CA PRO A 177 14.35 10.39 3.48
C PRO A 177 14.22 10.38 5.01
N GLY A 178 14.27 9.20 5.63
CA GLY A 178 14.33 9.06 7.09
C GLY A 178 13.01 9.28 7.85
N SER A 179 11.91 9.66 7.18
CA SER A 179 10.62 9.87 7.85
C SER A 179 9.84 8.55 7.93
N ARG A 180 9.89 7.85 9.07
CA ARG A 180 8.72 7.05 9.48
C ARG A 180 7.56 8.01 9.78
N THR A 181 6.31 7.53 9.75
CA THR A 181 5.26 8.21 10.54
C THR A 181 5.73 8.20 11.99
N GLY A 182 5.99 9.35 12.59
CA GLY A 182 6.71 9.41 13.87
C GLY A 182 5.98 8.67 14.99
N SER A 183 6.67 7.77 15.69
CA SER A 183 6.12 7.14 16.89
C SER A 183 5.79 8.22 17.93
N THR A 184 4.51 8.36 18.23
CA THR A 184 4.01 9.34 19.21
C THR A 184 4.25 8.92 20.67
N THR A 185 4.63 7.66 20.90
CA THR A 185 4.98 7.14 22.23
C THR A 185 6.45 7.42 22.51
N GLY A 186 6.74 8.51 23.21
CA GLY A 186 8.10 8.79 23.68
C GLY A 186 8.62 7.70 24.62
N HIS A 187 9.92 7.39 24.54
CA HIS A 187 10.55 6.34 25.34
C HIS A 187 10.32 6.51 26.84
N VAL A 188 9.58 5.59 27.45
CA VAL A 188 9.46 5.52 28.90
C VAL A 188 10.61 4.69 29.44
N GLN A 189 11.57 5.36 30.08
CA GLN A 189 12.64 4.70 30.81
C GLN A 189 12.06 4.09 32.09
N HIS A 190 11.97 2.76 32.14
CA HIS A 190 11.58 2.05 33.35
C HIS A 190 12.80 1.85 34.26
N ASN A 191 12.61 1.95 35.58
CA ASN A 191 13.70 1.64 36.52
C ASN A 191 14.12 0.16 36.35
N LYS A 192 15.41 -0.15 36.54
CA LYS A 192 16.02 -1.50 36.48
C LYS A 192 15.40 -2.59 37.41
N ARG A 193 14.28 -2.34 38.07
CA ARG A 193 13.53 -3.35 38.83
C ARG A 193 12.68 -4.18 37.87
N ALA A 194 13.20 -5.37 37.55
CA ALA A 194 12.52 -6.53 36.98
C ALA A 194 11.06 -6.30 36.56
N THR A 195 10.87 -5.89 35.31
CA THR A 195 9.61 -6.13 34.61
C THR A 195 9.31 -7.63 34.67
N PRO A 196 8.18 -8.08 35.23
CA PRO A 196 7.88 -9.50 35.28
C PRO A 196 7.68 -10.07 33.86
N PRO A 197 8.22 -11.27 33.54
CA PRO A 197 7.95 -11.98 32.28
C PRO A 197 6.55 -12.66 32.34
N SER A 198 5.55 -11.93 32.80
CA SER A 198 4.19 -12.40 33.08
C SER A 198 3.21 -11.26 32.87
N CYS A 199 1.99 -11.55 32.42
CA CYS A 199 1.01 -10.49 32.22
C CYS A 199 0.30 -10.08 33.51
N ASP A 200 0.29 -8.78 33.79
CA ASP A 200 -0.59 -8.16 34.78
C ASP A 200 -1.65 -7.31 34.08
N THR A 201 -2.77 -7.96 33.77
CA THR A 201 -3.94 -7.33 33.14
C THR A 201 -4.79 -6.52 34.12
N SER A 202 -4.39 -6.38 35.40
CA SER A 202 -5.13 -5.57 36.38
C SER A 202 -4.93 -4.06 36.19
N LEU A 203 -3.93 -3.67 35.40
CA LEU A 203 -3.63 -2.29 35.04
C LEU A 203 -4.33 -1.91 33.73
N ALA A 204 -5.09 -0.80 33.75
CA ALA A 204 -5.85 -0.31 32.59
C ALA A 204 -4.99 -0.11 31.33
N SER A 205 -3.74 0.34 31.51
CA SER A 205 -2.68 0.35 30.49
C SER A 205 -1.39 -0.20 31.09
N GLY A 206 -1.42 -1.51 31.37
CA GLY A 206 -0.25 -2.26 31.85
C GLY A 206 0.94 -2.27 30.90
N VAL A 207 1.96 -3.04 31.31
CA VAL A 207 3.21 -3.22 30.57
C VAL A 207 3.03 -4.34 29.55
N MET A 208 3.36 -4.11 28.28
CA MET A 208 3.20 -5.12 27.24
C MET A 208 4.49 -5.94 27.07
N THR A 209 4.42 -7.22 27.41
CA THR A 209 5.50 -8.20 27.21
C THR A 209 5.04 -9.31 26.26
N PRO A 210 5.95 -10.17 25.76
CA PRO A 210 5.55 -11.34 24.97
C PRO A 210 4.52 -12.23 25.67
N ALA A 211 4.68 -12.46 26.98
CA ALA A 211 3.73 -13.20 27.80
C ALA A 211 2.35 -12.52 27.90
N CYS A 212 2.27 -11.19 27.82
CA CYS A 212 0.98 -10.51 27.69
C CYS A 212 0.31 -10.77 26.35
N LEU A 213 1.05 -10.63 25.24
CA LEU A 213 0.48 -10.85 23.90
C LEU A 213 0.00 -12.30 23.72
N GLN A 214 0.77 -13.27 24.24
CA GLN A 214 0.35 -14.66 24.35
C GLN A 214 -0.94 -14.82 25.17
N SER A 215 -1.01 -14.18 26.34
CA SER A 215 -2.19 -14.28 27.22
C SER A 215 -3.45 -13.62 26.67
N ILE A 216 -3.37 -12.47 25.98
CA ILE A 216 -4.56 -11.72 25.53
C ILE A 216 -5.10 -12.20 24.17
N TYR A 217 -4.22 -12.69 23.29
CA TYR A 217 -4.62 -13.19 21.96
C TYR A 217 -4.63 -14.72 21.85
N GLY A 218 -4.28 -15.42 22.94
CA GLY A 218 -4.24 -16.89 22.97
C GLY A 218 -3.08 -17.50 22.17
N ILE A 219 -2.01 -16.75 21.93
CA ILE A 219 -0.87 -17.21 21.13
C ILE A 219 -0.13 -18.32 21.90
N PRO A 220 0.13 -19.49 21.29
CA PRO A 220 0.81 -20.59 21.96
C PRO A 220 2.27 -20.23 22.28
N ALA A 221 2.75 -20.68 23.45
CA ALA A 221 4.18 -20.64 23.80
C ALA A 221 4.98 -21.83 23.21
N THR A 222 4.29 -22.81 22.60
CA THR A 222 4.92 -23.96 21.94
C THR A 222 5.75 -23.48 20.74
N PRO A 223 7.06 -23.80 20.66
CA PRO A 223 7.87 -23.43 19.52
C PRO A 223 7.37 -24.05 18.21
N ALA A 224 7.51 -23.29 17.13
CA ALA A 224 7.34 -23.75 15.75
C ALA A 224 8.36 -24.84 15.40
N THR A 225 8.04 -25.61 14.36
CA THR A 225 8.76 -26.84 13.99
C THR A 225 9.13 -26.94 12.50
N GLN A 226 8.56 -26.11 11.65
CA GLN A 226 8.66 -26.20 10.19
C GLN A 226 9.72 -25.21 9.65
N SER A 227 10.89 -25.74 9.32
CA SER A 227 12.05 -24.94 8.88
C SER A 227 11.91 -24.25 7.52
N ASN A 228 10.86 -24.55 6.76
CA ASN A 228 10.51 -23.90 5.49
C ASN A 228 9.54 -22.71 5.65
N ASN A 229 9.18 -22.35 6.89
CA ASN A 229 8.25 -21.29 7.21
C ASN A 229 8.96 -20.01 7.67
N ALA A 230 9.85 -19.45 6.85
CA ALA A 230 10.67 -18.31 7.28
C ALA A 230 9.88 -17.00 7.38
N LEU A 231 10.07 -16.26 8.48
CA LEU A 231 9.56 -14.91 8.70
C LEU A 231 10.65 -13.90 8.38
N LEU A 232 10.33 -12.86 7.60
CA LEU A 232 11.23 -11.78 7.24
C LEU A 232 10.78 -10.46 7.88
N VAL A 233 11.69 -9.81 8.61
CA VAL A 233 11.59 -8.40 9.01
C VAL A 233 12.42 -7.57 8.03
N THR A 234 11.86 -6.48 7.50
CA THR A 234 12.60 -5.54 6.63
C THR A 234 12.86 -4.22 7.36
N ALA A 235 14.12 -3.79 7.41
CA ALA A 235 14.51 -2.47 7.90
C ALA A 235 14.92 -1.55 6.75
N TYR A 236 14.52 -0.29 6.86
CA TYR A 236 14.89 0.79 5.96
C TYR A 236 15.60 1.89 6.76
N VAL A 237 16.06 2.94 6.08
CA VAL A 237 16.62 4.17 6.68
C VAL A 237 17.77 3.98 7.68
N ASN A 238 18.58 2.92 7.48
CA ASN A 238 19.80 2.59 8.23
C ASN A 238 19.61 2.20 9.71
N GLN A 239 18.47 1.61 10.07
CA GLN A 239 18.23 1.10 11.42
C GLN A 239 18.82 -0.31 11.61
N SER A 240 19.24 -0.62 12.85
CA SER A 240 20.01 -1.83 13.18
C SER A 240 19.33 -2.66 14.27
N ALA A 241 19.33 -3.99 14.14
CA ALA A 241 18.84 -4.91 15.14
C ALA A 241 20.03 -5.47 15.95
N GLN A 242 20.11 -5.12 17.24
CA GLN A 242 21.28 -5.44 18.05
C GLN A 242 21.15 -6.84 18.64
N LYS A 243 22.06 -7.75 18.26
CA LYS A 243 22.02 -9.15 18.71
C LYS A 243 22.20 -9.30 20.22
N ALA A 244 23.00 -8.42 20.84
CA ALA A 244 23.17 -8.40 22.29
C ALA A 244 21.91 -7.91 23.03
N ASP A 245 21.16 -6.97 22.45
CA ASP A 245 19.88 -6.54 23.03
C ASP A 245 18.81 -7.64 22.85
N LEU A 246 18.83 -8.38 21.73
CA LEU A 246 17.96 -9.55 21.54
C LEU A 246 18.26 -10.68 22.55
N GLU A 247 19.53 -11.04 22.73
CA GLU A 247 19.96 -12.06 23.71
C GLU A 247 19.44 -11.70 25.11
N GLN A 248 19.68 -10.46 25.56
CA GLN A 248 19.20 -9.98 26.85
C GLN A 248 17.67 -9.85 26.92
N PHE A 249 16.99 -9.50 25.83
CA PHE A 249 15.52 -9.48 25.78
C PHE A 249 14.95 -10.89 26.02
N LEU A 250 15.55 -11.92 25.42
CA LEU A 250 15.15 -13.31 25.64
C LEU A 250 15.44 -13.72 27.09
N GLU A 251 16.64 -13.45 27.62
CA GLU A 251 16.96 -13.72 29.04
C GLU A 251 15.95 -13.11 30.04
N LEU A 252 15.49 -11.88 29.79
CA LEU A 252 14.64 -11.13 30.72
C LEU A 252 13.14 -11.37 30.52
N LEU A 253 12.67 -11.46 29.27
CA LEU A 253 11.24 -11.42 28.92
C LEU A 253 10.71 -12.71 28.26
N ARG A 254 11.60 -13.63 27.85
CA ARG A 254 11.29 -15.00 27.41
C ARG A 254 12.28 -16.03 28.01
N PRO A 255 12.39 -16.15 29.35
CA PRO A 255 13.33 -17.08 30.01
C PRO A 255 13.01 -18.57 29.76
N ASP A 256 11.95 -18.87 29.02
CA ASP A 256 11.57 -20.20 28.50
C ASP A 256 12.15 -20.49 27.10
N VAL A 257 12.85 -19.53 26.48
CA VAL A 257 13.51 -19.62 25.17
C VAL A 257 15.03 -19.65 25.37
N ASP A 258 15.76 -20.30 24.45
CA ASP A 258 17.22 -20.23 24.42
C ASP A 258 17.66 -18.80 24.04
N PRO A 259 18.39 -18.06 24.90
CA PRO A 259 18.78 -16.68 24.61
C PRO A 259 19.79 -16.56 23.45
N SER A 260 20.39 -17.66 22.99
CA SER A 260 21.24 -17.67 21.80
C SER A 260 20.46 -17.69 20.47
N GLU A 261 19.13 -17.80 20.51
CA GLU A 261 18.27 -17.63 19.32
C GLU A 261 18.47 -16.26 18.66
N SER A 262 18.58 -16.25 17.34
CA SER A 262 18.98 -15.05 16.59
C SER A 262 18.45 -15.09 15.15
N PHE A 263 18.66 -13.99 14.43
CA PHE A 263 18.22 -13.82 13.05
C PHE A 263 19.37 -13.95 12.03
N THR A 264 19.00 -14.35 10.81
CA THR A 264 19.88 -14.33 9.64
C THR A 264 19.82 -12.95 8.98
N LEU A 265 20.96 -12.24 8.97
CA LEU A 265 21.09 -10.96 8.27
C LEU A 265 21.13 -11.17 6.74
N LEU A 266 20.32 -10.39 6.04
CA LEU A 266 20.32 -10.18 4.60
C LEU A 266 20.59 -8.68 4.33
N SER A 267 21.26 -8.39 3.21
CA SER A 267 21.67 -7.03 2.84
C SER A 267 21.22 -6.74 1.40
N LEU A 268 20.68 -5.55 1.19
CA LEU A 268 20.23 -5.05 -0.11
C LEU A 268 20.65 -3.59 -0.28
N ASP A 269 21.13 -3.25 -1.49
CA ASP A 269 21.58 -1.90 -1.88
C ASP A 269 22.56 -1.23 -0.90
N GLY A 270 23.43 -2.04 -0.29
CA GLY A 270 24.44 -1.60 0.67
C GLY A 270 23.91 -1.40 2.10
N GLY A 271 22.65 -1.74 2.38
CA GLY A 271 22.09 -1.80 3.72
C GLY A 271 22.91 -2.74 4.62
N ASN A 272 23.19 -2.30 5.84
CA ASN A 272 23.98 -3.01 6.82
C ASN A 272 23.29 -3.02 8.19
N ASP A 273 23.82 -3.81 9.11
CA ASP A 273 23.28 -4.00 10.45
C ASP A 273 24.44 -3.89 11.47
N PRO A 274 25.01 -2.69 11.65
CA PRO A 274 26.18 -2.47 12.50
C PRO A 274 25.86 -2.77 13.98
N GLN A 275 26.67 -3.64 14.56
CA GLN A 275 26.49 -4.14 15.94
C GLN A 275 27.27 -3.30 16.97
N ASN A 276 27.40 -1.98 16.77
CA ASN A 276 28.15 -1.14 17.71
C ASN A 276 27.23 -0.59 18.80
N PRO A 277 27.70 -0.48 20.07
CA PRO A 277 26.95 0.18 21.15
C PRO A 277 26.63 1.68 20.94
N SER A 278 27.14 2.31 19.87
CA SER A 278 26.73 3.66 19.45
C SER A 278 25.41 3.69 18.68
N ASP A 279 25.07 2.55 18.07
CA ASP A 279 24.00 2.38 17.08
C ASP A 279 22.75 1.79 17.77
N THR A 280 22.83 1.49 19.08
CA THR A 280 21.74 1.05 19.97
C THR A 280 20.74 2.17 20.31
N LYS A 281 20.58 3.17 19.45
CA LYS A 281 19.60 4.27 19.61
C LYS A 281 18.39 4.10 18.71
N ASP A 282 18.46 3.15 17.77
CA ASP A 282 17.36 2.82 16.87
C ASP A 282 16.46 1.78 17.53
N ASP A 283 15.25 2.20 17.87
CA ASP A 283 14.21 1.43 18.54
C ASP A 283 13.50 0.44 17.60
N GLU A 284 13.19 0.89 16.39
CA GLU A 284 12.35 0.21 15.39
C GLU A 284 12.81 -1.23 15.06
N ALA A 285 14.03 -1.38 14.53
CA ALA A 285 14.55 -2.69 14.12
C ALA A 285 14.79 -3.63 15.32
N ASN A 286 15.07 -3.08 16.50
CA ASN A 286 15.14 -3.84 17.74
C ASN A 286 13.76 -4.35 18.18
N LEU A 287 12.74 -3.48 18.17
CA LEU A 287 11.34 -3.82 18.46
C LEU A 287 10.83 -4.93 17.54
N ASP A 288 10.96 -4.75 16.22
CA ASP A 288 10.52 -5.72 15.22
C ASP A 288 11.17 -7.11 15.45
N ILE A 289 12.49 -7.16 15.64
CA ILE A 289 13.23 -8.41 15.82
C ILE A 289 12.96 -9.06 17.19
N GLN A 290 12.92 -8.28 18.27
CA GLN A 290 12.66 -8.79 19.61
C GLN A 290 11.25 -9.38 19.72
N TYR A 291 10.23 -8.73 19.17
CA TYR A 291 8.86 -9.25 19.21
C TYR A 291 8.60 -10.36 18.19
N THR A 292 9.29 -10.40 17.05
CA THR A 292 9.21 -11.57 16.15
C THR A 292 9.86 -12.81 16.75
N ALA A 293 11.10 -12.73 17.24
CA ALA A 293 11.74 -13.85 17.95
C ALA A 293 10.99 -14.22 19.24
N GLY A 294 10.52 -13.21 19.97
CA GLY A 294 9.84 -13.31 21.25
C GLY A 294 8.40 -13.82 21.19
N ILE A 295 7.76 -13.86 20.01
CA ILE A 295 6.41 -14.46 19.82
C ILE A 295 6.49 -15.70 18.94
N ALA A 296 7.10 -15.62 17.76
CA ALA A 296 7.23 -16.72 16.80
C ALA A 296 8.47 -17.60 17.09
N THR A 297 8.61 -18.05 18.34
CA THR A 297 9.74 -18.90 18.77
C THR A 297 9.84 -20.16 17.89
N GLY A 298 11.05 -20.48 17.40
CA GLY A 298 11.31 -21.61 16.50
C GLY A 298 11.00 -21.36 15.02
N VAL A 299 10.39 -20.21 14.66
CA VAL A 299 10.21 -19.79 13.26
C VAL A 299 11.54 -19.23 12.73
N PRO A 300 12.05 -19.70 11.57
CA PRO A 300 13.30 -19.18 11.02
C PRO A 300 13.22 -17.67 10.71
N LEU A 301 13.94 -16.85 11.47
CA LEU A 301 13.89 -15.40 11.38
C LEU A 301 14.99 -14.84 10.46
N LYS A 302 14.57 -14.02 9.49
CA LYS A 302 15.43 -13.26 8.58
C LYS A 302 15.26 -11.76 8.85
N PHE A 303 16.35 -11.01 8.80
CA PHE A 303 16.37 -9.54 8.87
C PHE A 303 16.99 -8.99 7.60
N LEU A 304 16.25 -8.21 6.81
CA LEU A 304 16.75 -7.57 5.59
C LEU A 304 16.98 -6.08 5.84
N SER A 305 18.24 -5.67 5.90
CA SER A 305 18.61 -4.25 5.91
C SER A 305 18.71 -3.73 4.49
N VAL A 306 17.93 -2.68 4.19
CA VAL A 306 17.79 -2.09 2.84
C VAL A 306 18.37 -0.68 2.83
N GLY A 307 19.39 -0.49 1.98
CA GLY A 307 19.99 0.82 1.71
C GLY A 307 19.19 1.66 0.71
N GLY A 308 19.60 2.92 0.53
CA GLY A 308 19.01 3.82 -0.47
C GLY A 308 17.76 4.59 0.00
N ASP A 309 16.98 5.09 -0.96
CA ASP A 309 15.71 5.77 -0.66
C ASP A 309 14.53 4.79 -0.56
N PHE A 310 13.53 5.14 0.25
CA PHE A 310 12.45 4.22 0.60
C PHE A 310 11.65 3.70 -0.60
N ALA A 311 11.33 4.54 -1.60
CA ALA A 311 10.56 4.08 -2.77
C ALA A 311 11.35 3.10 -3.64
N THR A 312 12.65 3.38 -3.82
CA THR A 312 13.59 2.45 -4.47
C THR A 312 13.70 1.15 -3.67
N GLY A 313 13.88 1.24 -2.34
CA GLY A 313 13.98 0.09 -1.45
C GLY A 313 12.73 -0.80 -1.43
N LEU A 314 11.51 -0.24 -1.49
CA LEU A 314 10.28 -1.06 -1.61
C LEU A 314 10.29 -1.90 -2.89
N LEU A 315 10.72 -1.33 -4.02
CA LEU A 315 10.84 -2.05 -5.29
C LEU A 315 11.94 -3.12 -5.24
N ASP A 316 13.10 -2.78 -4.70
CA ASP A 316 14.22 -3.72 -4.64
C ASP A 316 13.97 -4.86 -3.65
N THR A 317 13.28 -4.61 -2.52
CA THR A 317 12.85 -5.68 -1.60
C THR A 317 11.98 -6.70 -2.32
N THR A 318 10.99 -6.29 -3.11
CA THR A 318 10.16 -7.25 -3.85
C THR A 318 10.96 -8.00 -4.93
N THR A 319 11.86 -7.29 -5.62
CA THR A 319 12.76 -7.86 -6.64
C THR A 319 13.71 -8.90 -6.04
N PHE A 320 14.26 -8.60 -4.87
CA PHE A 320 15.13 -9.48 -4.09
C PHE A 320 14.39 -10.74 -3.62
N ILE A 321 13.19 -10.61 -3.04
CA ILE A 321 12.38 -11.75 -2.60
C ILE A 321 11.95 -12.63 -3.80
N HIS A 322 11.70 -12.03 -4.97
CA HIS A 322 11.47 -12.80 -6.20
C HIS A 322 12.71 -13.56 -6.69
N GLY A 323 13.92 -13.13 -6.33
CA GLY A 323 15.19 -13.80 -6.63
C GLY A 323 15.63 -14.86 -5.62
N LEU A 324 14.94 -15.00 -4.48
CA LEU A 324 15.23 -16.04 -3.49
C LEU A 324 14.72 -17.41 -3.97
N GLU A 325 15.57 -18.43 -3.83
CA GLU A 325 15.23 -19.85 -4.00
C GLU A 325 14.17 -20.26 -2.96
N ASP A 326 14.45 -20.02 -1.68
CA ASP A 326 13.53 -20.19 -0.55
C ASP A 326 13.07 -18.81 0.01
N PRO A 327 12.01 -18.20 -0.57
CA PRO A 327 11.44 -16.95 -0.06
C PRO A 327 10.80 -17.16 1.33
N PRO A 328 10.67 -16.10 2.15
CA PRO A 328 9.87 -16.15 3.37
C PRO A 328 8.39 -16.37 3.06
N THR A 329 7.65 -16.96 4.00
CA THR A 329 6.19 -17.13 3.94
C THR A 329 5.46 -15.89 4.46
N VAL A 330 6.12 -15.09 5.31
CA VAL A 330 5.57 -13.86 5.92
C VAL A 330 6.64 -12.77 5.90
N VAL A 331 6.24 -11.53 5.58
CA VAL A 331 7.08 -10.33 5.63
C VAL A 331 6.42 -9.27 6.50
N SER A 332 7.15 -8.76 7.48
CA SER A 332 6.76 -7.66 8.37
C SER A 332 7.54 -6.39 7.99
N THR A 333 6.81 -5.28 7.78
CA THR A 333 7.39 -4.00 7.39
C THR A 333 6.78 -2.85 8.20
N SER A 334 7.52 -2.29 9.14
CA SER A 334 7.03 -1.24 10.05
C SER A 334 7.19 0.19 9.50
N TYR A 335 7.06 0.38 8.17
CA TYR A 335 7.28 1.67 7.50
C TYR A 335 6.18 2.03 6.51
N SER A 336 5.74 3.29 6.55
CA SER A 336 4.87 3.90 5.53
C SER A 336 5.13 5.40 5.39
N LEU A 337 4.71 5.97 4.25
CA LEU A 337 4.77 7.40 3.92
C LEU A 337 3.44 7.84 3.32
N SER A 338 3.18 9.15 3.21
CA SER A 338 1.99 9.67 2.54
C SER A 338 1.89 9.19 1.09
N GLU A 339 0.73 8.68 0.70
CA GLU A 339 0.46 8.10 -0.63
C GLU A 339 0.82 9.07 -1.77
N GLU A 340 0.54 10.37 -1.60
CA GLU A 340 0.86 11.41 -2.60
C GLU A 340 2.35 11.57 -2.89
N SER A 341 3.26 11.11 -2.00
CA SER A 341 4.71 11.24 -2.18
C SER A 341 5.28 10.30 -3.26
N PHE A 342 4.58 9.20 -3.55
CA PHE A 342 5.00 8.22 -4.57
C PHE A 342 4.54 8.61 -5.97
N GLY A 343 3.35 9.18 -6.10
CA GLY A 343 2.65 9.29 -7.39
C GLY A 343 1.98 7.97 -7.80
N PHE A 344 0.84 8.09 -8.51
CA PHE A 344 -0.03 6.95 -8.84
C PHE A 344 0.68 5.83 -9.59
N THR A 345 1.47 6.16 -10.62
CA THR A 345 2.19 5.22 -11.49
C THR A 345 3.20 4.37 -10.73
N LEU A 346 4.02 4.99 -9.89
CA LEU A 346 5.00 4.29 -9.04
C LEU A 346 4.31 3.47 -7.96
N ALA A 347 3.32 4.03 -7.26
CA ALA A 347 2.54 3.30 -6.26
C ALA A 347 1.83 2.07 -6.86
N SER A 348 1.23 2.23 -8.05
CA SER A 348 0.60 1.13 -8.79
C SER A 348 1.60 0.04 -9.16
N LYS A 349 2.80 0.40 -9.64
CA LYS A 349 3.82 -0.59 -10.01
C LYS A 349 4.37 -1.32 -8.77
N ILE A 350 4.52 -0.63 -7.63
CA ILE A 350 4.87 -1.27 -6.36
C ILE A 350 3.74 -2.24 -5.93
N CYS A 351 2.47 -1.84 -6.04
CA CYS A 351 1.33 -2.73 -5.81
C CYS A 351 1.32 -3.97 -6.73
N ASP A 352 1.68 -3.83 -8.01
CA ASP A 352 1.80 -4.96 -8.93
C ASP A 352 2.85 -5.97 -8.46
N THR A 353 3.95 -5.50 -7.85
CA THR A 353 4.97 -6.39 -7.25
C THR A 353 4.53 -7.03 -5.94
N TYR A 354 3.75 -6.34 -5.10
CA TYR A 354 3.13 -6.96 -3.91
C TYR A 354 2.09 -8.02 -4.28
N MET A 355 1.27 -7.77 -5.30
CA MET A 355 0.37 -8.78 -5.86
C MET A 355 1.14 -10.01 -6.38
N SER A 356 2.29 -9.78 -7.01
CA SER A 356 3.17 -10.84 -7.53
C SER A 356 3.78 -11.70 -6.42
N LEU A 357 4.12 -11.13 -5.27
CA LEU A 357 4.56 -11.87 -4.08
C LEU A 357 3.40 -12.59 -3.39
N GLY A 358 2.27 -11.92 -3.20
CA GLY A 358 1.06 -12.52 -2.63
C GLY A 358 0.59 -13.74 -3.42
N ALA A 359 0.73 -13.71 -4.76
CA ALA A 359 0.39 -14.82 -5.63
C ALA A 359 1.28 -16.06 -5.42
N ARG A 360 2.50 -15.88 -4.88
CA ARG A 360 3.41 -16.96 -4.46
C ARG A 360 3.12 -17.50 -3.05
N GLY A 361 2.04 -17.03 -2.41
CA GLY A 361 1.68 -17.44 -1.05
C GLY A 361 2.46 -16.74 0.06
N ILE A 362 2.93 -15.51 -0.19
CA ILE A 362 3.66 -14.69 0.78
C ILE A 362 2.70 -13.70 1.43
N SER A 363 2.60 -13.71 2.76
CA SER A 363 1.85 -12.70 3.52
C SER A 363 2.69 -11.42 3.65
N LEU A 364 2.19 -10.28 3.18
CA LEU A 364 2.86 -8.99 3.27
C LEU A 364 2.12 -8.09 4.26
N LEU A 365 2.76 -7.77 5.40
CA LEU A 365 2.17 -6.99 6.48
C LEU A 365 2.86 -5.64 6.63
N PHE A 366 2.08 -4.57 6.75
CA PHE A 366 2.57 -3.20 6.90
C PHE A 366 1.92 -2.48 8.08
N SER A 367 2.71 -1.69 8.81
CA SER A 367 2.18 -0.83 9.88
C SER A 367 1.34 0.31 9.30
N SER A 368 0.12 0.50 9.80
CA SER A 368 -0.83 1.49 9.24
C SER A 368 -0.35 2.94 9.37
N GLY A 369 0.57 3.18 10.31
CA GLY A 369 1.23 4.45 10.59
C GLY A 369 0.78 5.06 11.92
N ASP A 370 1.57 5.98 12.45
CA ASP A 370 1.36 6.56 13.79
C ASP A 370 0.87 8.02 13.76
N GLY A 371 0.44 8.50 12.59
CA GLY A 371 -0.07 9.86 12.38
C GLY A 371 -1.60 10.01 12.47
N GLY A 372 -2.34 8.94 12.81
CA GLY A 372 -3.79 8.92 12.71
C GLY A 372 -4.30 9.29 11.30
N VAL A 373 -5.29 10.18 11.21
CA VAL A 373 -5.86 10.64 9.91
C VAL A 373 -4.93 11.57 9.13
N ARG A 374 -3.82 12.01 9.73
CA ARG A 374 -2.85 12.96 9.16
C ARG A 374 -1.68 12.28 8.44
N GLY A 375 -1.58 10.95 8.47
CA GLY A 375 -0.56 10.19 7.73
C GLY A 375 0.88 10.60 8.11
N GLY A 376 1.77 10.69 7.12
CA GLY A 376 3.22 10.96 7.32
C GLY A 376 3.62 12.42 7.51
N HIS A 377 2.77 13.27 8.10
CA HIS A 377 3.01 14.71 8.21
C HIS A 377 3.32 15.15 9.65
N ASP A 378 4.41 15.90 9.83
CA ASP A 378 4.86 16.44 11.13
C ASP A 378 4.37 17.88 11.41
N ASP A 379 3.87 18.59 10.39
CA ASP A 379 3.14 19.85 10.54
C ASP A 379 1.63 19.63 10.30
N ILE A 380 0.79 20.31 11.07
CA ILE A 380 -0.65 20.37 10.89
C ILE A 380 -1.03 21.14 9.62
N SER A 381 -0.22 22.12 9.21
CA SER A 381 -0.47 22.94 8.02
C SER A 381 -0.40 22.18 6.70
N GLU A 382 0.24 20.99 6.67
CA GLU A 382 0.39 20.18 5.45
C GLU A 382 -0.91 19.45 5.03
N CYS A 383 -1.95 19.39 5.89
CA CYS A 383 -3.28 18.87 5.52
C CYS A 383 -4.04 19.82 4.57
N LYS A 384 -3.75 19.75 3.26
CA LYS A 384 -4.41 20.57 2.24
C LYS A 384 -5.93 20.38 2.24
N ASN A 385 -6.67 21.49 2.13
CA ASN A 385 -8.11 21.52 1.89
C ASN A 385 -8.97 20.65 2.83
N ASN A 386 -8.53 20.44 4.07
CA ASN A 386 -9.26 19.64 5.06
C ASN A 386 -9.40 18.14 4.72
N THR A 387 -8.43 17.59 3.99
CA THR A 387 -8.43 16.17 3.60
C THR A 387 -7.52 15.32 4.50
N PHE A 388 -8.00 14.13 4.85
CA PHE A 388 -7.23 13.08 5.52
C PHE A 388 -6.19 12.50 4.55
N VAL A 389 -5.04 12.09 5.09
CA VAL A 389 -3.89 11.67 4.29
C VAL A 389 -3.72 10.16 4.35
N ALA A 390 -3.99 9.49 3.23
CA ALA A 390 -3.71 8.07 3.06
C ALA A 390 -2.19 7.77 3.14
N THR A 391 -1.82 6.65 3.76
CA THR A 391 -0.44 6.15 3.80
C THR A 391 -0.25 5.00 2.82
N PHE A 392 0.93 4.92 2.21
CA PHE A 392 1.37 3.85 1.33
C PHE A 392 2.63 3.21 1.95
N PRO A 393 2.79 1.86 1.95
CA PRO A 393 1.98 0.86 1.24
C PRO A 393 0.57 0.52 1.73
N ASN A 394 0.11 1.00 2.88
CA ASN A 394 -1.18 0.57 3.46
C ASN A 394 -2.40 0.72 2.55
N SER A 395 -2.43 1.79 1.75
CA SER A 395 -3.49 2.02 0.76
C SER A 395 -3.53 1.01 -0.39
N CYS A 396 -2.49 0.18 -0.55
CA CYS A 396 -2.44 -0.90 -1.53
C CYS A 396 -3.43 -2.03 -1.17
N PRO A 397 -4.20 -2.57 -2.14
CA PRO A 397 -5.15 -3.67 -1.91
C PRO A 397 -4.49 -5.07 -1.92
N TRP A 398 -3.16 -5.16 -1.95
CA TRP A 398 -2.41 -6.43 -2.01
C TRP A 398 -1.50 -6.65 -0.79
N VAL A 399 -1.68 -5.86 0.26
CA VAL A 399 -0.99 -5.99 1.55
C VAL A 399 -2.01 -5.99 2.68
N THR A 400 -1.63 -6.57 3.81
CA THR A 400 -2.40 -6.52 5.05
C THR A 400 -1.88 -5.37 5.92
N SER A 401 -2.69 -4.33 6.08
CA SER A 401 -2.38 -3.17 6.92
C SER A 401 -2.79 -3.45 8.36
N VAL A 402 -1.88 -3.22 9.30
CA VAL A 402 -2.04 -3.53 10.73
C VAL A 402 -2.03 -2.23 11.53
N GLY A 403 -3.15 -1.90 12.18
CA GLY A 403 -3.27 -0.76 13.08
C GLY A 403 -2.96 -1.12 14.54
N ALA A 404 -3.28 -0.19 15.44
CA ALA A 404 -2.96 -0.30 16.86
C ALA A 404 -4.18 -0.12 17.79
N THR A 405 -4.16 -0.86 18.89
CA THR A 405 -5.09 -0.76 20.04
C THR A 405 -4.34 -0.51 21.34
N ILE A 406 -5.08 -0.22 22.41
CA ILE A 406 -4.59 -0.07 23.77
C ILE A 406 -5.58 -0.66 24.78
N GLY A 407 -5.05 -1.23 25.87
CA GLY A 407 -5.81 -1.52 27.08
C GLY A 407 -6.29 -2.97 27.19
N PHE A 408 -6.51 -3.41 28.42
CA PHE A 408 -6.76 -4.82 28.76
C PHE A 408 -8.23 -5.12 29.13
N GLY A 409 -9.12 -4.13 29.14
CA GLY A 409 -10.50 -4.32 29.59
C GLY A 409 -11.32 -3.02 29.71
N PRO A 410 -12.02 -2.60 28.64
CA PRO A 410 -11.96 -3.14 27.27
C PRO A 410 -10.64 -2.78 26.56
N GLU A 411 -10.35 -3.48 25.47
CA GLU A 411 -9.38 -3.05 24.45
C GLU A 411 -10.04 -1.97 23.57
N THR A 412 -9.32 -0.91 23.21
CA THR A 412 -9.83 0.24 22.47
C THR A 412 -8.86 0.72 21.38
N ALA A 413 -9.35 1.44 20.38
CA ALA A 413 -8.52 2.08 19.36
C ALA A 413 -7.61 3.14 20.01
N VAL A 414 -6.30 3.09 19.71
CA VAL A 414 -5.34 4.08 20.22
C VAL A 414 -5.30 5.32 19.32
N ASN A 415 -5.14 6.50 19.93
CA ASN A 415 -5.29 7.78 19.24
C ASN A 415 -4.31 8.05 18.09
N PHE A 416 -3.18 7.33 18.01
CA PHE A 416 -2.23 7.48 16.91
C PHE A 416 -2.48 6.52 15.73
N THR A 417 -3.36 5.51 15.88
CA THR A 417 -3.53 4.45 14.86
C THR A 417 -3.90 5.04 13.50
N GLY A 418 -3.01 4.82 12.53
CA GLY A 418 -3.15 5.25 11.16
C GLY A 418 -4.31 4.51 10.49
N GLY A 419 -5.10 5.24 9.74
CA GLY A 419 -6.28 4.68 9.09
C GLY A 419 -7.00 5.70 8.24
N GLY A 420 -7.66 5.23 7.18
CA GLY A 420 -8.27 6.09 6.18
C GLY A 420 -8.54 5.36 4.88
N PHE A 421 -8.60 6.10 3.78
CA PHE A 421 -9.00 5.61 2.47
C PHE A 421 -8.07 6.12 1.36
N SER A 422 -7.66 5.23 0.47
CA SER A 422 -6.79 5.55 -0.67
C SER A 422 -7.39 6.59 -1.62
N ASN A 423 -6.56 7.46 -2.19
CA ASN A 423 -6.90 8.31 -3.33
C ASN A 423 -6.54 7.67 -4.69
N TYR A 424 -5.80 6.55 -4.67
CA TYR A 424 -5.27 5.87 -5.87
C TYR A 424 -5.99 4.56 -6.19
N PHE A 425 -6.25 3.74 -5.18
CA PHE A 425 -6.75 2.38 -5.33
C PHE A 425 -8.23 2.31 -4.93
N PRO A 426 -9.13 1.77 -5.77
CA PRO A 426 -10.54 1.64 -5.43
C PRO A 426 -10.77 0.59 -4.34
N ILE A 427 -11.94 0.61 -3.70
CA ILE A 427 -12.36 -0.44 -2.76
C ILE A 427 -12.24 -1.82 -3.44
N PRO A 428 -11.44 -2.75 -2.90
CA PRO A 428 -11.34 -4.10 -3.42
C PRO A 428 -12.57 -4.93 -3.07
N SER A 429 -12.91 -5.91 -3.91
CA SER A 429 -14.12 -6.74 -3.77
C SER A 429 -14.21 -7.53 -2.47
N TYR A 430 -13.07 -7.87 -1.84
CA TYR A 430 -13.06 -8.51 -0.52
C TYR A 430 -13.49 -7.59 0.63
N GLN A 431 -13.51 -6.27 0.41
CA GLN A 431 -13.77 -5.25 1.43
C GLN A 431 -15.09 -4.49 1.20
N SER A 432 -15.76 -4.66 0.04
CA SER A 432 -16.90 -3.83 -0.38
C SER A 432 -17.99 -3.70 0.68
N ASP A 433 -18.37 -4.81 1.28
CA ASP A 433 -19.54 -4.90 2.17
C ASP A 433 -19.20 -4.31 3.54
N ALA A 434 -17.96 -4.50 4.00
CA ALA A 434 -17.41 -3.95 5.23
C ALA A 434 -17.30 -2.41 5.15
N VAL A 435 -16.76 -1.88 4.05
CA VAL A 435 -16.71 -0.43 3.80
C VAL A 435 -18.10 0.16 3.61
N ALA A 436 -19.02 -0.51 2.90
CA ALA A 436 -20.39 -0.04 2.75
C ALA A 436 -21.09 0.12 4.11
N GLY A 437 -20.99 -0.89 4.98
CA GLY A 437 -21.52 -0.84 6.34
C GLY A 437 -20.92 0.30 7.17
N PHE A 438 -19.60 0.52 7.08
CA PHE A 438 -18.96 1.67 7.75
C PHE A 438 -19.47 3.02 7.22
N LEU A 439 -19.57 3.20 5.91
CA LEU A 439 -20.00 4.47 5.29
C LEU A 439 -21.43 4.87 5.66
N GLU A 440 -22.30 3.91 5.99
CA GLU A 440 -23.65 4.17 6.52
C GLU A 440 -23.64 4.77 7.94
N THR A 441 -22.55 4.61 8.70
CA THR A 441 -22.44 5.17 10.06
C THR A 441 -21.92 6.61 10.12
N LEU A 442 -21.37 7.12 9.01
CA LEU A 442 -20.64 8.39 9.00
C LEU A 442 -21.54 9.62 9.18
N PRO A 443 -21.21 10.54 10.10
CA PRO A 443 -21.89 11.82 10.20
C PRO A 443 -21.56 12.75 9.02
N THR A 444 -22.42 13.74 8.78
CA THR A 444 -22.37 14.61 7.59
C THR A 444 -21.15 15.54 7.51
N ASP A 445 -20.42 15.72 8.60
CA ASP A 445 -19.21 16.56 8.70
C ASP A 445 -17.95 15.88 8.14
N PHE A 446 -18.01 14.60 7.77
CA PHE A 446 -16.98 13.91 6.98
C PHE A 446 -17.09 14.17 5.46
N GLN A 447 -18.08 14.94 5.00
CA GLN A 447 -18.24 15.19 3.56
C GLN A 447 -17.04 15.94 2.97
N GLY A 448 -16.31 15.26 2.09
CA GLY A 448 -15.13 15.81 1.41
C GLY A 448 -13.83 15.70 2.21
N THR A 449 -13.81 15.06 3.40
CA THR A 449 -12.56 14.86 4.15
C THR A 449 -11.74 13.67 3.64
N PHE A 450 -12.33 12.70 2.95
CA PHE A 450 -11.60 11.56 2.36
C PHE A 450 -12.27 11.02 1.09
N ASN A 451 -11.57 10.18 0.33
CA ASN A 451 -12.13 9.48 -0.83
C ASN A 451 -12.91 8.23 -0.42
N SER A 452 -14.24 8.33 -0.29
CA SER A 452 -15.12 7.21 0.06
C SER A 452 -15.22 6.08 -0.97
N ASN A 453 -14.55 6.19 -2.12
CA ASN A 453 -14.46 5.12 -3.13
C ASN A 453 -13.11 4.37 -3.08
N GLY A 454 -12.21 4.73 -2.17
CA GLY A 454 -10.87 4.15 -2.05
C GLY A 454 -10.79 2.89 -1.19
N ARG A 455 -9.72 2.11 -1.31
CA ARG A 455 -9.35 1.04 -0.37
C ARG A 455 -9.24 1.63 1.04
N GLY A 456 -10.08 1.17 1.97
CA GLY A 456 -10.07 1.55 3.37
C GLY A 456 -9.03 0.75 4.15
N TYR A 457 -8.37 1.33 5.15
CA TYR A 457 -7.37 0.64 5.98
C TYR A 457 -7.40 1.16 7.43
N PRO A 458 -6.93 0.40 8.44
CA PRO A 458 -6.27 -0.91 8.36
C PRO A 458 -7.21 -2.09 8.07
N ASP A 459 -6.66 -3.30 7.91
CA ASP A 459 -7.43 -4.54 7.77
C ASP A 459 -7.68 -5.21 9.13
N VAL A 460 -6.73 -5.13 10.06
CA VAL A 460 -6.80 -5.61 11.46
C VAL A 460 -5.97 -4.72 12.39
N SER A 461 -6.06 -4.91 13.71
CA SER A 461 -5.20 -4.25 14.70
C SER A 461 -4.76 -5.18 15.83
N LEU A 462 -3.72 -4.77 16.58
CA LEU A 462 -3.28 -5.40 17.83
C LEU A 462 -2.76 -4.32 18.78
N GLN A 463 -2.46 -4.64 20.03
CA GLN A 463 -1.86 -3.71 20.98
C GLN A 463 -0.63 -3.03 20.37
N GLY A 464 -0.54 -1.71 20.55
CA GLY A 464 0.58 -0.91 20.05
C GLY A 464 1.26 -0.05 21.12
N VAL A 465 1.05 -0.33 22.41
CA VAL A 465 1.44 0.59 23.51
C VAL A 465 2.15 -0.14 24.64
N ASN A 466 3.14 0.52 25.26
CA ASN A 466 3.91 0.05 26.42
C ASN A 466 4.72 -1.25 26.19
N PHE A 467 5.12 -1.53 24.95
CA PHE A 467 5.97 -2.66 24.58
C PHE A 467 7.34 -2.51 25.25
N GLN A 468 7.81 -3.55 25.92
CA GLN A 468 9.12 -3.55 26.57
C GLN A 468 10.15 -4.18 25.65
N ILE A 469 11.11 -3.38 25.22
CA ILE A 469 12.28 -3.83 24.49
C ILE A 469 13.51 -3.68 25.36
N VAL A 470 14.58 -4.40 25.03
CA VAL A 470 15.94 -4.02 25.45
C VAL A 470 16.51 -3.11 24.37
N LEU A 471 17.09 -1.98 24.78
CA LEU A 471 17.73 -1.03 23.86
C LEU A 471 19.00 -0.49 24.51
N GLY A 472 20.16 -0.85 23.97
CA GLY A 472 21.46 -0.49 24.53
C GLY A 472 21.73 -1.11 25.91
N GLY A 473 21.23 -2.32 26.15
CA GLY A 473 21.33 -3.02 27.43
C GLY A 473 20.41 -2.51 28.56
N GLU A 474 19.38 -1.71 28.23
CA GLU A 474 18.40 -1.19 29.20
C GLU A 474 16.95 -1.46 28.73
N VAL A 475 16.09 -1.88 29.66
CA VAL A 475 14.66 -2.13 29.37
C VAL A 475 13.91 -0.81 29.20
N THR A 476 13.35 -0.62 28.00
CA THR A 476 12.70 0.63 27.57
C THR A 476 11.30 0.37 27.04
N GLY A 477 10.34 1.25 27.39
CA GLY A 477 9.00 1.25 26.83
C GLY A 477 8.93 1.93 25.44
N VAL A 478 8.34 1.25 24.47
CA VAL A 478 8.06 1.72 23.10
C VAL A 478 6.61 1.44 22.68
N GLY A 479 6.24 1.89 21.49
CA GLY A 479 4.90 1.72 20.92
C GLY A 479 4.82 2.28 19.50
N GLY A 480 3.63 2.15 18.92
CA GLY A 480 3.34 2.41 17.51
C GLY A 480 2.61 1.24 16.86
N THR A 481 2.12 1.45 15.65
CA THR A 481 1.65 0.39 14.74
C THR A 481 2.80 -0.52 14.29
N SER A 482 4.04 -0.04 14.45
CA SER A 482 5.29 -0.83 14.45
C SER A 482 5.35 -1.93 15.50
N ALA A 483 4.59 -1.85 16.60
CA ALA A 483 4.58 -2.90 17.62
C ALA A 483 3.54 -4.00 17.33
N SER A 484 2.40 -3.62 16.75
CA SER A 484 1.32 -4.54 16.38
C SER A 484 1.65 -5.37 15.13
N THR A 485 2.33 -4.78 14.14
CA THR A 485 2.70 -5.43 12.87
C THR A 485 3.57 -6.70 13.04
N PRO A 486 4.74 -6.67 13.71
CA PRO A 486 5.56 -7.87 13.96
C PRO A 486 4.84 -8.90 14.84
N THR A 487 3.96 -8.45 15.75
CA THR A 487 3.11 -9.34 16.55
C THR A 487 2.14 -10.12 15.65
N PHE A 488 1.47 -9.46 14.69
CA PHE A 488 0.59 -10.16 13.74
C PHE A 488 1.36 -11.07 12.79
N ALA A 489 2.51 -10.61 12.29
CA ALA A 489 3.40 -11.42 11.44
C ALA A 489 3.81 -12.72 12.15
N SER A 490 4.04 -12.64 13.46
CA SER A 490 4.34 -13.79 14.32
C SER A 490 3.16 -14.75 14.46
N ILE A 491 1.94 -14.24 14.70
CA ILE A 491 0.70 -15.04 14.73
C ILE A 491 0.50 -15.78 13.40
N ILE A 492 0.62 -15.10 12.26
CA ILE A 492 0.46 -15.70 10.94
C ILE A 492 1.55 -16.74 10.66
N SER A 493 2.79 -16.49 11.12
CA SER A 493 3.88 -17.47 11.03
C SER A 493 3.58 -18.73 11.84
N LEU A 494 3.09 -18.61 13.08
CA LEU A 494 2.70 -19.75 13.91
C LEU A 494 1.49 -20.52 13.33
N ILE A 495 0.54 -19.84 12.68
CA ILE A 495 -0.55 -20.51 11.95
C ILE A 495 -0.01 -21.25 10.72
N ASN A 496 0.92 -20.64 9.97
CA ASN A 496 1.57 -21.29 8.83
C ASN A 496 2.36 -22.54 9.25
N ASP A 497 3.01 -22.54 10.42
CA ASP A 497 3.71 -23.71 10.98
C ASP A 497 2.75 -24.89 11.15
N GLN A 498 1.61 -24.64 11.80
CA GLN A 498 0.56 -25.65 12.01
C GLN A 498 -0.05 -26.13 10.69
N LEU A 499 -0.26 -25.23 9.72
CA LEU A 499 -0.75 -25.60 8.39
C LEU A 499 0.23 -26.54 7.67
N ILE A 500 1.52 -26.20 7.64
CA ILE A 500 2.56 -27.02 7.00
C ILE A 500 2.70 -28.36 7.71
N ALA A 501 2.69 -28.39 9.05
CA ALA A 501 2.69 -29.63 9.84
C ALA A 501 1.47 -30.53 9.54
N ALA A 502 0.32 -29.93 9.21
CA ALA A 502 -0.89 -30.62 8.76
C ALA A 502 -0.91 -30.93 7.24
N GLY A 503 0.17 -30.70 6.50
CA GLY A 503 0.26 -30.93 5.06
C GLY A 503 -0.59 -29.97 4.20
N LYS A 504 -0.98 -28.81 4.74
CA LYS A 504 -1.74 -27.76 4.04
C LYS A 504 -0.80 -26.64 3.56
N PRO A 505 -1.12 -25.92 2.48
CA PRO A 505 -0.38 -24.72 2.12
C PRO A 505 -0.63 -23.58 3.11
N VAL A 506 0.36 -22.69 3.21
CA VAL A 506 0.33 -21.43 3.98
C VAL A 506 -0.82 -20.50 3.60
N LEU A 507 -1.12 -19.53 4.47
CA LEU A 507 -2.21 -18.57 4.29
C LEU A 507 -2.00 -17.55 3.16
N GLY A 508 -0.76 -17.20 2.82
CA GLY A 508 -0.45 -16.24 1.75
C GLY A 508 -1.12 -14.87 1.92
N PHE A 509 -1.74 -14.33 0.88
CA PHE A 509 -2.45 -13.05 0.96
C PHE A 509 -3.71 -13.16 1.82
N LEU A 510 -3.72 -12.41 2.94
CA LEU A 510 -4.64 -12.65 4.05
C LEU A 510 -6.02 -12.01 3.86
N ASN A 511 -6.13 -10.88 3.16
CA ASN A 511 -7.32 -10.02 3.30
C ASN A 511 -8.62 -10.73 2.90
N PRO A 512 -8.73 -11.49 1.79
CA PRO A 512 -9.93 -12.27 1.47
C PRO A 512 -10.28 -13.35 2.50
N PHE A 513 -9.29 -13.90 3.22
CA PHE A 513 -9.53 -14.81 4.34
C PHE A 513 -10.06 -14.05 5.57
N LEU A 514 -9.44 -12.91 5.91
CA LEU A 514 -9.83 -12.05 7.03
C LEU A 514 -11.28 -11.55 6.90
N TYR A 515 -11.64 -10.95 5.75
CA TYR A 515 -12.97 -10.36 5.56
C TYR A 515 -14.10 -11.39 5.42
N TYR A 516 -13.86 -12.55 4.79
CA TYR A 516 -14.93 -13.51 4.49
C TYR A 516 -15.05 -14.69 5.46
N TYR A 517 -13.95 -15.15 6.08
CA TYR A 517 -13.94 -16.39 6.87
C TYR A 517 -13.46 -16.20 8.32
N ALA A 518 -12.55 -15.26 8.55
CA ALA A 518 -11.99 -14.97 9.86
C ALA A 518 -12.66 -13.78 10.58
N SER A 519 -13.73 -13.19 10.03
CA SER A 519 -14.46 -12.07 10.64
C SER A 519 -15.04 -12.38 12.03
N THR A 520 -15.30 -13.65 12.35
CA THR A 520 -15.72 -14.10 13.69
C THR A 520 -14.55 -14.50 14.59
N ALA A 521 -13.35 -14.63 14.04
CA ALA A 521 -12.11 -14.98 14.73
C ALA A 521 -11.30 -13.75 15.18
N LEU A 522 -11.92 -12.57 15.09
CA LEU A 522 -11.38 -11.29 15.52
C LEU A 522 -12.30 -10.69 16.59
N THR A 523 -11.72 -10.00 17.57
CA THR A 523 -12.44 -9.23 18.59
C THR A 523 -12.73 -7.85 18.04
N ASP A 524 -14.01 -7.55 17.82
CA ASP A 524 -14.49 -6.25 17.35
C ASP A 524 -14.18 -5.12 18.37
N ILE A 525 -13.58 -4.02 17.92
CA ILE A 525 -13.10 -2.93 18.78
C ILE A 525 -14.02 -1.72 18.64
N THR A 526 -15.08 -1.69 19.44
CA THR A 526 -16.18 -0.73 19.25
C THR A 526 -16.01 0.59 20.00
N ALA A 527 -14.78 0.95 20.40
CA ALA A 527 -14.52 2.12 21.23
C ALA A 527 -13.10 2.68 21.04
N GLY A 528 -12.95 3.99 21.25
CA GLY A 528 -11.74 4.74 20.93
C GLY A 528 -11.90 5.54 19.63
N HIS A 529 -10.93 6.38 19.34
CA HIS A 529 -10.89 7.23 18.14
C HIS A 529 -9.44 7.47 17.76
N ASN A 530 -9.16 7.71 16.48
CA ASN A 530 -7.85 8.21 16.08
C ASN A 530 -7.79 9.73 16.19
N SER A 531 -6.60 10.30 16.02
CA SER A 531 -6.33 11.72 16.20
C SER A 531 -5.42 12.23 15.08
N GLY A 532 -4.75 13.36 15.28
CA GLY A 532 -4.13 14.12 14.20
C GLY A 532 -5.13 15.10 13.60
N VAL A 533 -5.43 16.16 14.36
CA VAL A 533 -6.24 17.28 13.86
C VAL A 533 -5.57 17.82 12.59
N CYS A 534 -6.23 17.73 11.45
CA CYS A 534 -6.00 18.64 10.34
C CYS A 534 -6.74 19.96 10.67
N PRO A 535 -6.19 21.15 10.38
CA PRO A 535 -6.51 22.38 11.13
C PRO A 535 -7.93 22.95 10.90
N VAL A 536 -8.72 22.29 10.06
CA VAL A 536 -10.11 22.67 9.72
C VAL A 536 -11.09 21.50 10.01
N SER A 537 -10.61 20.32 10.43
CA SER A 537 -11.43 19.16 10.77
C SER A 537 -11.40 18.94 12.28
N THR A 538 -12.53 19.23 12.93
CA THR A 538 -12.80 18.74 14.30
C THR A 538 -13.15 17.26 14.35
N VAL A 539 -13.19 16.58 13.19
CA VAL A 539 -13.53 15.17 13.03
C VAL A 539 -12.29 14.31 12.85
N ALA A 540 -12.32 13.15 13.49
CA ALA A 540 -11.44 12.01 13.26
C ALA A 540 -12.33 10.76 13.31
N PHE A 541 -11.89 9.64 12.76
CA PHE A 541 -12.70 8.44 12.78
C PHE A 541 -12.88 7.95 14.24
N ASN A 542 -14.05 7.35 14.53
CA ASN A 542 -14.32 6.66 15.78
C ASN A 542 -14.41 5.16 15.50
N ALA A 543 -13.97 4.35 16.45
CA ALA A 543 -14.10 2.91 16.33
C ALA A 543 -15.57 2.49 16.49
N GLY A 544 -15.99 1.44 15.78
CA GLY A 544 -17.40 1.13 15.52
C GLY A 544 -17.74 -0.34 15.69
N VAL A 545 -18.98 -0.72 15.39
CA VAL A 545 -19.36 -2.15 15.27
C VAL A 545 -19.02 -2.63 13.86
N GLY A 546 -18.23 -3.69 13.76
CA GLY A 546 -17.74 -4.21 12.49
C GLY A 546 -16.47 -3.49 12.01
N TRP A 547 -16.24 -3.48 10.70
CA TRP A 547 -15.00 -2.87 10.17
C TRP A 547 -15.01 -1.35 10.32
N ASP A 548 -13.89 -0.79 10.77
CA ASP A 548 -13.65 0.66 10.78
C ASP A 548 -12.22 1.03 10.30
N PRO A 549 -12.01 2.27 9.81
CA PRO A 549 -10.70 2.76 9.36
C PRO A 549 -9.82 3.23 10.54
N LEU A 550 -9.80 2.48 11.64
CA LEU A 550 -8.87 2.65 12.77
C LEU A 550 -8.29 1.31 13.24
N THR A 551 -9.17 0.31 13.36
CA THR A 551 -8.91 -1.01 13.94
C THR A 551 -9.16 -2.15 12.96
N GLY A 552 -9.65 -1.83 11.76
CA GLY A 552 -9.94 -2.81 10.74
C GLY A 552 -11.10 -3.70 11.19
N SER A 553 -10.96 -5.01 11.01
CA SER A 553 -11.91 -5.99 11.54
C SER A 553 -11.63 -6.43 12.99
N GLY A 554 -10.76 -5.71 13.73
CA GLY A 554 -10.48 -5.95 15.14
C GLY A 554 -9.20 -6.76 15.41
N THR A 555 -9.09 -7.33 16.61
CA THR A 555 -7.86 -7.96 17.14
C THR A 555 -7.92 -9.50 17.17
N PRO A 556 -6.80 -10.22 16.94
CA PRO A 556 -6.81 -11.64 16.63
C PRO A 556 -7.11 -12.55 17.82
N ILE A 557 -7.96 -13.56 17.61
CA ILE A 557 -8.13 -14.70 18.53
C ILE A 557 -7.44 -15.92 17.92
N PHE A 558 -6.26 -16.30 18.41
CA PHE A 558 -5.37 -17.26 17.75
C PHE A 558 -6.06 -18.59 17.38
N ASP A 559 -6.70 -19.25 18.35
CA ASP A 559 -7.33 -20.56 18.12
C ASP A 559 -8.47 -20.50 17.09
N GLN A 560 -9.20 -19.39 17.04
CA GLN A 560 -10.29 -19.21 16.07
C GLN A 560 -9.75 -18.92 14.66
N LEU A 561 -8.67 -18.12 14.56
CA LEU A 561 -7.97 -17.90 13.29
C LEU A 561 -7.34 -19.19 12.77
N LEU A 562 -6.74 -19.99 13.65
CA LEU A 562 -6.19 -21.30 13.30
C LEU A 562 -7.29 -22.27 12.85
N ALA A 563 -8.43 -22.33 13.53
CA ALA A 563 -9.56 -23.16 13.13
C ALA A 563 -10.08 -22.77 11.73
N ALA A 564 -10.30 -21.47 11.50
CA ALA A 564 -10.70 -20.93 10.20
C ALA A 564 -9.65 -21.25 9.11
N ALA A 565 -8.36 -21.06 9.39
CA ALA A 565 -7.26 -21.37 8.48
C ALA A 565 -7.16 -22.86 8.15
N MET A 566 -7.49 -23.74 9.10
CA MET A 566 -7.56 -25.19 8.89
C MET A 566 -8.76 -25.62 8.01
N GLY A 567 -9.76 -24.75 7.85
CA GLY A 567 -11.03 -25.08 7.19
C GLY A 567 -12.01 -25.81 8.12
N VAL A 568 -11.85 -25.63 9.44
CA VAL A 568 -12.75 -26.16 10.46
C VAL A 568 -13.61 -25.00 10.95
N ALA A 569 -14.93 -25.15 10.96
CA ALA A 569 -15.81 -24.14 11.55
C ALA A 569 -15.40 -23.91 13.01
N ALA A 570 -15.21 -22.65 13.40
CA ALA A 570 -14.70 -22.31 14.73
C ALA A 570 -15.57 -22.97 15.82
N PRO A 571 -14.98 -23.60 16.85
CA PRO A 571 -15.73 -24.32 17.87
C PRO A 571 -16.51 -23.36 18.77
N GLY A 572 -17.71 -22.95 18.33
CA GLY A 572 -18.57 -22.02 19.08
C GLY A 572 -19.89 -21.59 18.43
N SER A 573 -20.09 -21.74 17.11
CA SER A 573 -21.25 -21.16 16.40
C SER A 573 -22.09 -22.19 15.61
N TYR A 574 -22.73 -23.12 16.31
CA TYR A 574 -23.82 -23.91 15.71
C TYR A 574 -25.13 -23.12 15.75
N ASN A 575 -25.55 -22.57 14.61
CA ASN A 575 -26.96 -22.31 14.32
C ASN A 575 -27.22 -22.56 12.83
N ASP A 576 -27.79 -23.72 12.54
CA ASP A 576 -28.18 -24.12 11.19
C ASP A 576 -29.40 -23.31 10.71
N THR A 577 -29.15 -22.37 9.82
CA THR A 577 -30.16 -21.92 8.84
C THR A 577 -29.55 -21.94 7.44
N ASN A 578 -29.88 -22.98 6.68
CA ASN A 578 -29.59 -23.12 5.26
C ASN A 578 -29.88 -21.84 4.44
N THR A 579 -28.85 -21.07 4.10
CA THR A 579 -28.83 -20.12 2.99
C THR A 579 -27.79 -20.57 1.96
N VAL A 580 -28.23 -21.44 1.04
CA VAL A 580 -27.44 -21.82 -0.14
C VAL A 580 -27.31 -20.60 -1.05
N HIS A 581 -26.20 -19.88 -0.96
CA HIS A 581 -25.79 -18.93 -2.00
C HIS A 581 -25.37 -19.71 -3.25
N THR A 582 -26.32 -19.92 -4.17
CA THR A 582 -26.01 -20.46 -5.50
C THR A 582 -25.14 -19.48 -6.27
N SER A 583 -23.89 -19.86 -6.54
CA SER A 583 -22.99 -19.11 -7.42
C SER A 583 -23.59 -18.96 -8.82
N GLY A 584 -23.75 -17.74 -9.30
CA GLY A 584 -24.20 -17.44 -10.65
C GLY A 584 -23.14 -17.75 -11.70
N ALA A 585 -22.98 -19.03 -12.05
CA ALA A 585 -22.16 -19.43 -13.18
C ALA A 585 -22.89 -19.08 -14.50
N VAL A 586 -22.31 -18.15 -15.27
CA VAL A 586 -22.77 -17.87 -16.64
C VAL A 586 -22.34 -19.03 -17.52
N VAL A 587 -23.27 -19.93 -17.82
CA VAL A 587 -23.07 -21.01 -18.79
C VAL A 587 -23.88 -20.72 -20.04
N ASP A 588 -23.18 -20.40 -21.12
CA ASP A 588 -23.72 -20.41 -22.47
C ASP A 588 -24.11 -21.84 -22.84
N THR A 589 -25.41 -22.14 -22.94
CA THR A 589 -25.89 -23.35 -23.64
C THR A 589 -27.15 -23.06 -24.44
N VAL A 590 -27.00 -23.17 -25.76
CA VAL A 590 -28.11 -23.29 -26.71
C VAL A 590 -28.79 -24.64 -26.48
N SER A 591 -30.05 -24.64 -26.04
CA SER A 591 -30.85 -25.86 -25.89
C SER A 591 -31.88 -26.00 -27.00
N ALA A 592 -31.84 -27.14 -27.70
CA ALA A 592 -32.77 -27.51 -28.76
C ALA A 592 -34.10 -28.11 -28.24
N LEU A 593 -35.02 -28.35 -29.18
CA LEU A 593 -36.43 -28.73 -28.98
C LEU A 593 -36.68 -30.19 -28.55
N SER A 594 -37.96 -30.46 -28.21
CA SER A 594 -38.66 -31.76 -28.14
C SER A 594 -38.42 -32.63 -26.88
N ASP A 595 -39.38 -33.43 -26.39
CA ASP A 595 -40.84 -33.44 -26.65
C ASP A 595 -41.65 -34.05 -25.48
N ASP A 596 -42.88 -33.55 -25.35
CA ASP A 596 -44.17 -34.14 -24.95
C ASP A 596 -44.39 -35.24 -23.87
N SER A 597 -45.62 -35.18 -23.32
CA SER A 597 -46.40 -36.19 -22.59
C SER A 597 -46.04 -36.55 -21.13
N ALA A 598 -46.97 -36.86 -20.20
CA ALA A 598 -48.34 -36.42 -19.85
C ALA A 598 -49.00 -37.51 -18.96
N THR A 599 -49.55 -37.12 -17.80
CA THR A 599 -50.65 -37.69 -16.94
C THR A 599 -50.35 -37.25 -15.50
N GLY A 600 -51.15 -36.44 -14.77
CA GLY A 600 -52.56 -36.63 -14.39
C GLY A 600 -52.63 -37.45 -13.09
N THR A 601 -53.37 -37.15 -12.01
CA THR A 601 -54.23 -36.02 -11.55
C THR A 601 -54.10 -35.96 -9.99
N ASP A 602 -54.65 -35.07 -9.16
CA ASP A 602 -55.55 -33.89 -9.24
C ASP A 602 -55.24 -33.02 -7.96
N GLY A 603 -55.94 -31.96 -7.52
CA GLY A 603 -57.14 -31.24 -7.98
C GLY A 603 -57.74 -30.36 -6.86
N SER A 604 -58.31 -29.18 -7.19
CA SER A 604 -58.97 -28.19 -6.28
C SER A 604 -58.07 -27.49 -5.24
N ASP A 605 -58.17 -26.20 -4.87
CA ASP A 605 -59.01 -25.03 -5.25
C ASP A 605 -58.25 -23.77 -4.72
N GLY A 606 -58.28 -22.54 -5.25
CA GLY A 606 -58.79 -22.00 -6.52
C GLY A 606 -58.74 -20.45 -6.51
N SER A 607 -58.50 -19.84 -7.68
CA SER A 607 -58.85 -18.44 -8.07
C SER A 607 -58.29 -17.26 -7.23
N VAL A 608 -57.73 -16.16 -7.79
CA VAL A 608 -57.87 -15.54 -9.13
C VAL A 608 -56.53 -14.93 -9.59
N ARG A 609 -56.11 -15.21 -10.84
CA ARG A 609 -55.22 -14.33 -11.62
C ARG A 609 -55.94 -13.83 -12.87
N LYS A 610 -56.17 -12.52 -12.96
CA LYS A 610 -56.47 -11.71 -14.17
C LYS A 610 -55.89 -10.31 -13.84
N TYR A 611 -54.99 -9.68 -14.59
CA TYR A 611 -54.77 -9.67 -16.03
C TYR A 611 -53.28 -9.70 -16.42
N GLY A 612 -52.97 -10.44 -17.49
CA GLY A 612 -51.84 -10.24 -18.39
C GLY A 612 -52.20 -10.98 -19.67
N PRO A 613 -52.25 -10.33 -20.86
CA PRO A 613 -51.15 -9.52 -21.37
C PRO A 613 -51.57 -8.20 -22.10
N ILE A 614 -51.12 -7.03 -21.61
CA ILE A 614 -51.16 -5.77 -22.38
C ILE A 614 -49.83 -4.98 -22.36
N ILE A 615 -48.87 -5.31 -21.47
CA ILE A 615 -47.62 -4.54 -21.31
C ILE A 615 -46.36 -5.34 -21.71
N ILE A 616 -46.41 -5.99 -22.88
CA ILE A 616 -45.20 -6.40 -23.64
C ILE A 616 -45.42 -6.03 -25.12
N GLY A 617 -45.56 -4.72 -25.35
CA GLY A 617 -45.75 -4.15 -26.69
C GLY A 617 -45.34 -2.68 -26.83
N LEU A 618 -44.78 -2.07 -25.77
CA LEU A 618 -44.50 -0.62 -25.68
C LEU A 618 -43.03 -0.28 -25.33
N LEU A 619 -42.17 -1.27 -25.10
CA LEU A 619 -40.76 -1.05 -24.72
C LEU A 619 -39.75 -1.30 -25.85
N SER A 620 -40.13 -1.99 -26.92
CA SER A 620 -39.27 -2.20 -28.10
C SER A 620 -39.31 -1.05 -29.12
N GLY A 621 -40.31 -0.16 -29.06
CA GLY A 621 -40.44 0.97 -30.00
C GLY A 621 -39.57 2.20 -29.66
N ASN A 622 -39.36 2.50 -28.37
CA ASN A 622 -38.70 3.74 -27.95
C ASN A 622 -37.16 3.71 -28.05
N LEU A 623 -36.54 2.53 -28.03
CA LEU A 623 -35.08 2.42 -28.09
C LEU A 623 -34.53 2.73 -29.50
N VAL A 624 -35.29 2.38 -30.55
CA VAL A 624 -34.92 2.66 -31.95
C VAL A 624 -35.07 4.15 -32.30
N LEU A 625 -36.08 4.82 -31.73
CA LEU A 625 -36.30 6.25 -31.97
C LEU A 625 -35.23 7.14 -31.32
N LEU A 626 -34.70 6.73 -30.15
CA LEU A 626 -33.64 7.46 -29.45
C LEU A 626 -32.31 7.44 -30.24
N LEU A 627 -31.92 6.28 -30.79
CA LEU A 627 -30.69 6.17 -31.58
C LEU A 627 -30.71 7.06 -32.84
N ILE A 628 -31.86 7.15 -33.52
CA ILE A 628 -32.01 7.95 -34.74
C ILE A 628 -31.85 9.46 -34.44
N LEU A 629 -32.37 9.93 -33.29
CA LEU A 629 -32.25 11.33 -32.88
C LEU A 629 -30.81 11.73 -32.50
N VAL A 630 -30.05 10.84 -31.84
CA VAL A 630 -28.64 11.07 -31.50
C VAL A 630 -27.77 11.16 -32.76
N ILE A 631 -27.98 10.28 -33.73
CA ILE A 631 -27.24 10.27 -35.01
C ILE A 631 -27.52 11.55 -35.83
N LEU A 632 -28.75 12.05 -35.83
CA LEU A 632 -29.11 13.30 -36.51
C LEU A 632 -28.58 14.56 -35.78
N GLY A 633 -28.50 14.54 -34.45
CA GLY A 633 -27.97 15.66 -33.65
C GLY A 633 -26.48 15.91 -33.87
N VAL A 634 -25.66 14.85 -33.87
CA VAL A 634 -24.20 14.95 -34.09
C VAL A 634 -23.88 15.42 -35.53
N GLY A 635 -24.70 15.04 -36.51
CA GLY A 635 -24.53 15.44 -37.91
C GLY A 635 -24.68 16.93 -38.20
N GLN A 636 -25.42 17.69 -37.38
CA GLN A 636 -25.55 19.14 -37.57
C GLN A 636 -24.42 19.95 -36.92
N TYR A 637 -23.81 19.46 -35.85
CA TYR A 637 -22.75 20.19 -35.12
C TYR A 637 -21.45 20.28 -35.93
N ILE A 638 -21.13 19.26 -36.74
CA ILE A 638 -19.89 19.18 -37.52
C ILE A 638 -19.92 20.03 -38.81
N ARG A 639 -21.09 20.53 -39.24
CA ARG A 639 -21.24 21.26 -40.52
C ARG A 639 -21.18 22.80 -40.45
N ARG A 640 -20.84 23.39 -39.29
CA ARG A 640 -20.68 24.86 -39.13
C ARG A 640 -19.46 25.26 -38.29
N GLY A 641 -18.27 25.15 -38.86
CA GLY A 641 -17.11 25.92 -38.40
C GLY A 641 -17.08 27.31 -39.07
N GLY A 642 -16.80 28.40 -38.33
CA GLY A 642 -16.57 29.72 -38.94
C GLY A 642 -16.65 30.96 -38.05
N THR A 643 -15.49 31.36 -37.49
CA THR A 643 -15.03 32.77 -37.28
C THR A 643 -15.87 33.83 -36.54
N ALA A 644 -15.36 34.33 -35.40
CA ALA A 644 -15.15 35.75 -35.02
C ALA A 644 -14.75 35.83 -33.52
N ARG A 645 -13.58 36.33 -33.10
CA ARG A 645 -13.03 37.72 -33.04
C ARG A 645 -13.48 38.51 -31.80
N GLN A 646 -12.51 39.18 -31.15
CA GLN A 646 -12.61 39.89 -29.86
C GLN A 646 -13.71 40.97 -29.78
N SER A 647 -14.30 41.14 -28.59
CA SER A 647 -14.45 42.46 -27.95
C SER A 647 -14.62 42.35 -26.43
N SER A 648 -14.00 43.26 -25.69
CA SER A 648 -14.20 43.46 -24.25
C SER A 648 -15.32 44.46 -23.99
N LYS A 649 -15.92 44.47 -22.77
CA LYS A 649 -16.21 45.71 -22.01
C LYS A 649 -16.93 45.51 -20.65
N TYR A 650 -16.55 46.39 -19.71
CA TYR A 650 -17.20 46.79 -18.44
C TYR A 650 -17.32 45.75 -17.30
N ALA A 651 -17.07 46.08 -16.02
CA ALA A 651 -16.45 47.29 -15.43
C ALA A 651 -15.91 46.99 -14.01
N PRO A 652 -14.92 47.75 -13.49
CA PRO A 652 -14.37 47.55 -12.15
C PRO A 652 -15.11 48.36 -11.08
N VAL A 653 -15.17 47.83 -9.85
CA VAL A 653 -15.48 48.62 -8.65
C VAL A 653 -14.16 49.15 -8.06
N LYS A 654 -14.10 50.45 -7.79
CA LYS A 654 -12.94 51.15 -7.22
C LYS A 654 -13.43 52.00 -6.05
N LEU A 655 -12.86 51.81 -4.85
CA LEU A 655 -12.84 52.68 -3.66
C LEU A 655 -12.03 51.89 -2.59
N ARG A 656 -11.12 52.43 -1.77
CA ARG A 656 -10.50 53.78 -1.67
C ARG A 656 -9.27 53.63 -0.76
N GLU A 657 -8.12 54.22 -1.09
CA GLU A 657 -7.04 54.42 -0.10
C GLU A 657 -7.30 55.70 0.71
N GLU A 658 -7.06 55.66 2.01
CA GLU A 658 -6.58 56.81 2.80
C GLU A 658 -6.09 56.33 4.19
N ASP A 659 -5.13 57.07 4.77
CA ASP A 659 -4.30 56.67 5.91
C ASP A 659 -5.03 56.55 7.27
N SER A 660 -4.46 55.75 8.18
CA SER A 660 -4.01 56.29 9.48
C SER A 660 -3.08 55.36 10.26
N MET A 661 -2.03 55.93 10.82
CA MET A 661 -1.16 55.29 11.82
C MET A 661 -1.87 55.23 13.18
N SER A 662 -1.79 54.10 13.89
CA SER A 662 -1.95 54.07 15.35
C SER A 662 -1.15 52.91 15.97
N LYS A 663 -0.47 53.20 17.08
CA LYS A 663 0.36 52.25 17.86
C LYS A 663 -0.49 51.59 18.95
N MET A 664 -0.24 50.32 19.28
CA MET A 664 -0.26 49.87 20.68
C MET A 664 0.56 48.59 20.93
N ALA A 665 0.77 48.28 22.21
CA ALA A 665 1.87 47.49 22.78
C ALA A 665 1.61 45.96 22.85
N PRO A 666 2.64 45.14 23.11
CA PRO A 666 2.50 43.68 23.25
C PRO A 666 1.90 43.27 24.61
N TYR A 667 1.44 42.01 24.69
CA TYR A 667 1.04 41.34 25.92
C TYR A 667 2.07 40.24 26.25
N ASP A 668 2.76 40.41 27.38
CA ASP A 668 3.35 39.31 28.15
C ASP A 668 2.33 38.85 29.20
N VAL A 669 2.24 37.54 29.45
CA VAL A 669 1.78 36.97 30.73
C VAL A 669 2.63 35.74 31.05
N GLU A 670 2.89 35.58 32.35
CA GLU A 670 3.76 34.60 33.05
C GLU A 670 3.53 33.11 32.73
#